data_AF-I3JEF7-F1
#
_entry.id   AF-I3JEF7-F1
#
_cell.length_a   1.000
_cell.length_b   1.000
_cell.length_c   1.000
_cell.angle_alpha   90.00
_cell.angle_beta   90.00
_cell.angle_gamma   90.00
#
_symmetry.space_group_name_H-M   'P 1'
#
loop_
_entity.id
_entity.type
_entity.pdbx_description
1 polymer ?
#
loop_
_entity_poly.entity_id
_entity_poly.type
_entity_poly.pdbx_seq_one_letter_code
_entity_poly.pdbx_strand_id
1 'polypeptide(L)'
;QSFFFLDIYIFISYSVLSFSELFFIKEPLDVTVIRKEAAILDCQARGEAPIDVRWLKSGVQIAENERVYLLSNGSLFISEVESRRGDKSDEGFYQCLAQNKYGAILSQKAHLTIASISSFSVQPTSIVATEGSVARFSCKIVAHPPPIITWEFNRVTLPLATERITVLPSGVLQIQGVQQADAGNYRCIATNISSRRRSTEATLTVTPGPRPQLPQRPRIIASPQNISVSLHQTAILECMATGNPRPIISWSRADSKPIDVYNTKVLGNGNLIITDIKPQHGGVYLCRATTPGTRNYTMASANVTVLAPPSLVEWPESLTRPRAGTARFVCHAEGNPTPRITWLKNGEKVHSNGRIKMYNSKLVINQIIPEDDAIYQCQAENEQGSVLTMARLIVVMSEDRPSAPRNIRADTVSSSAILLAWERPLYNSDKVIAYSVHYMKAEGLNNEEYQIVIGNDTTRYIIDDLEPAHNYTFYVVAYMPMGASRMSDNVFQHTLEDVPLRAPELSLTSRSPTDIQVSWQPLPDKLSRGRVCSYRLSYRTSSDSAVSQIELPGEKTQHLLENLQPDTIYLLRIVAATSVGWGEQSAWTSHRTPKASGAQVPLAPELHLESLNCTTILVRWQLAPRNSASVRGYKLFYHEESQPESTPVQFHASDNKHTIGGLDPRKKYHVKILAYNVVGDGYQADQTISTPGCVSVRDRLVPPPPPPHNVYAKTNSSTAVFLHWGRPAFTSSHTVNYTVRCNPVGLQNASLVLYLQTSEQSLHVRDLEPNTKYEFAVRLHLDQLSSPWSPVVYQSTFPKAPMRPPSNIKVTLIEEDTALVSWKLPDELNVPVTRYTILYASRNDWIAGEWQVMEREGTITMALLENLKPGQVYFVKVSASNDMGDGPFSHAVELTVQEDLPLGHDLRVSRGSTTFSDSFYHLDQKSMTGISVGVCIALICIIICAFIIICRGKNRYLVSLSIPLLLLLFLQGGTELIINSLGPVQHTAERKRKWFSFSSDVKKETKPTQHGTTVLTYEEELSPNQPTNLQTLLGRPGDTEGSSNSEGSHATGDSGRYSHDETELTNLSSGPSKLRNRHTHTPL
;
A
#
# COMPACT_ATOMS: atom_id res chain seq x y z
N GLN A 1 13.58 1.45 29.03
CA GLN A 1 14.01 0.93 27.71
C GLN A 1 12.86 0.93 26.71
N SER A 2 11.68 0.38 27.02
CA SER A 2 10.55 0.22 26.08
C SER A 2 10.13 1.50 25.32
N PHE A 3 10.11 2.67 25.97
CA PHE A 3 9.74 3.94 25.32
C PHE A 3 10.69 4.36 24.19
N PHE A 4 12.02 4.23 24.38
CA PHE A 4 13.01 4.63 23.37
C PHE A 4 12.93 3.80 22.07
N PHE A 5 12.40 2.58 22.14
CA PHE A 5 12.12 1.79 20.95
C PHE A 5 10.87 2.28 20.21
N LEU A 6 9.88 2.83 20.90
CA LEU A 6 8.66 3.34 20.28
C LEU A 6 8.95 4.60 19.45
N ASP A 7 9.70 5.55 20.00
CA ASP A 7 10.05 6.79 19.28
C ASP A 7 10.94 6.51 18.06
N ILE A 8 11.91 5.58 18.18
CA ILE A 8 12.73 5.14 17.05
C ILE A 8 11.89 4.36 16.02
N TYR A 9 10.90 3.55 16.44
CA TYR A 9 10.00 2.85 15.52
C TYR A 9 9.03 3.80 14.82
N ILE A 10 8.60 4.89 15.48
CA ILE A 10 7.83 5.98 14.85
C ILE A 10 8.70 6.74 13.84
N PHE A 11 9.93 7.09 14.21
CA PHE A 11 10.85 7.81 13.30
C PHE A 11 11.26 6.94 12.08
N ILE A 12 11.45 5.64 12.28
CA ILE A 12 11.74 4.67 11.20
C ILE A 12 10.49 4.39 10.37
N SER A 13 9.30 4.24 10.95
CA SER A 13 8.07 4.05 10.14
C SER A 13 7.69 5.30 9.33
N TYR A 14 8.02 6.51 9.80
CA TYR A 14 7.91 7.74 9.00
C TYR A 14 9.03 7.92 7.95
N SER A 15 10.19 7.25 8.08
CA SER A 15 11.30 7.33 7.11
C SER A 15 11.47 6.10 6.23
N VAL A 16 10.65 5.06 6.42
CA VAL A 16 10.51 3.87 5.57
C VAL A 16 9.13 3.84 4.86
N LEU A 17 8.42 4.98 4.86
CA LEU A 17 7.58 5.33 3.71
C LEU A 17 8.52 5.46 2.50
N SER A 18 8.40 4.54 1.54
CA SER A 18 9.25 4.53 0.35
C SER A 18 9.08 5.84 -0.43
N PHE A 19 10.18 6.55 -0.69
CA PHE A 19 10.23 7.71 -1.59
C PHE A 19 10.04 7.31 -3.08
N SER A 20 9.18 6.33 -3.39
CA SER A 20 8.88 5.88 -4.75
C SER A 20 8.13 6.94 -5.56
N GLU A 21 7.17 7.61 -4.93
CA GLU A 21 6.37 8.66 -5.55
C GLU A 21 7.17 9.94 -5.80
N LEU A 22 6.89 10.59 -6.94
CA LEU A 22 7.51 11.85 -7.34
C LEU A 22 6.74 13.03 -6.77
N PHE A 23 7.46 14.06 -6.34
CA PHE A 23 6.92 15.38 -6.03
C PHE A 23 7.94 16.48 -6.33
N PHE A 24 7.47 17.70 -6.59
CA PHE A 24 8.35 18.86 -6.71
C PHE A 24 8.67 19.45 -5.33
N ILE A 25 9.96 19.67 -5.05
CA ILE A 25 10.44 20.50 -3.93
C ILE A 25 10.25 21.98 -4.29
N LYS A 26 10.54 22.32 -5.55
CA LYS A 26 10.42 23.67 -6.09
C LYS A 26 9.81 23.58 -7.49
N GLU A 27 8.65 24.19 -7.64
CA GLU A 27 7.97 24.37 -8.93
C GLU A 27 8.32 25.72 -9.56
N PRO A 28 8.24 25.82 -10.90
CA PRO A 28 8.58 27.06 -11.59
C PRO A 28 7.49 28.12 -11.38
N LEU A 29 7.90 29.37 -11.41
CA LEU A 29 7.04 30.56 -11.25
C LEU A 29 7.19 31.45 -12.47
N ASP A 30 6.22 32.33 -12.71
CA ASP A 30 6.31 33.36 -13.75
C ASP A 30 7.53 34.26 -13.54
N VAL A 31 8.27 34.54 -14.63
CA VAL A 31 9.46 35.40 -14.60
C VAL A 31 9.38 36.42 -15.73
N THR A 32 9.62 37.69 -15.41
CA THR A 32 9.81 38.76 -16.40
C THR A 32 11.27 39.18 -16.44
N VAL A 33 11.91 39.09 -17.61
CA VAL A 33 13.35 39.31 -17.79
C VAL A 33 13.59 40.42 -18.83
N ILE A 34 14.62 41.25 -18.66
CA ILE A 34 14.97 42.27 -19.66
C ILE A 34 15.64 41.58 -20.85
N ARG A 35 15.30 42.00 -22.07
CA ARG A 35 15.86 41.39 -23.29
C ARG A 35 17.41 41.40 -23.27
N LYS A 36 18.01 40.25 -23.54
CA LYS A 36 19.44 39.90 -23.42
C LYS A 36 19.99 39.62 -22.01
N GLU A 37 19.18 39.72 -20.96
CA GLU A 37 19.57 39.17 -19.66
C GLU A 37 19.27 37.66 -19.63
N ALA A 38 19.83 36.96 -18.63
CA ALA A 38 19.62 35.54 -18.42
C ALA A 38 18.30 35.27 -17.68
N ALA A 39 17.68 34.13 -17.96
CA ALA A 39 16.54 33.60 -17.20
C ALA A 39 16.91 32.29 -16.51
N ILE A 40 16.35 32.09 -15.31
CA ILE A 40 16.34 30.80 -14.63
C ILE A 40 14.88 30.46 -14.32
N LEU A 41 14.40 29.34 -14.84
CA LEU A 41 13.12 28.76 -14.45
C LEU A 41 13.42 27.58 -13.53
N ASP A 42 13.08 27.71 -12.25
CA ASP A 42 13.45 26.72 -11.25
C ASP A 42 12.56 25.48 -11.29
N CYS A 43 13.16 24.30 -11.31
CA CYS A 43 12.47 23.04 -11.11
C CYS A 43 13.36 22.08 -10.33
N GLN A 44 12.84 21.54 -9.23
CA GLN A 44 13.55 20.55 -8.42
C GLN A 44 12.56 19.48 -7.98
N ALA A 45 12.78 18.23 -8.39
CA ALA A 45 11.93 17.09 -8.08
C ALA A 45 12.62 16.10 -7.13
N ARG A 46 11.83 15.32 -6.38
CA ARG A 46 12.28 14.27 -5.48
C ARG A 46 11.39 13.03 -5.60
N GLY A 47 12.00 11.87 -5.39
CA GLY A 47 11.44 10.53 -5.57
C GLY A 47 12.59 9.52 -5.67
N GLU A 48 12.30 8.30 -6.08
CA GLU A 48 13.33 7.26 -6.18
C GLU A 48 14.17 7.47 -7.45
N ALA A 49 15.49 7.38 -7.30
CA ALA A 49 16.45 7.61 -8.37
C ALA A 49 16.54 6.41 -9.35
N PRO A 50 16.92 6.62 -10.62
CA PRO A 50 17.19 7.92 -11.24
C PRO A 50 15.89 8.72 -11.48
N ILE A 51 15.99 10.04 -11.30
CA ILE A 51 14.95 10.98 -11.73
C ILE A 51 15.47 11.67 -12.99
N ASP A 52 14.73 11.53 -14.08
CA ASP A 52 14.91 12.28 -15.32
C ASP A 52 14.08 13.57 -15.24
N VAL A 53 14.65 14.70 -15.67
CA VAL A 53 14.02 16.02 -15.61
C VAL A 53 14.15 16.68 -16.97
N ARG A 54 13.02 17.05 -17.58
CA ARG A 54 12.96 17.65 -18.91
C ARG A 54 12.06 18.87 -18.91
N TRP A 55 12.33 19.80 -19.81
CA TRP A 55 11.51 21.00 -19.98
C TRP A 55 10.69 20.96 -21.26
N LEU A 56 9.42 21.33 -21.12
CA LEU A 56 8.46 21.47 -22.21
C LEU A 56 8.14 22.95 -22.40
N LYS A 57 8.26 23.48 -23.62
CA LYS A 57 7.73 24.79 -24.01
C LYS A 57 6.48 24.59 -24.86
N SER A 58 5.35 25.15 -24.45
CA SER A 58 4.05 24.95 -25.13
C SER A 58 3.69 23.46 -25.37
N GLY A 59 4.17 22.55 -24.52
CA GLY A 59 3.99 21.09 -24.64
C GLY A 59 5.03 20.35 -25.50
N VAL A 60 5.99 21.05 -26.13
CA VAL A 60 7.07 20.44 -26.93
C VAL A 60 8.36 20.39 -26.11
N GLN A 61 9.06 19.26 -26.10
CA GLN A 61 10.33 19.13 -25.35
C GLN A 61 11.41 20.06 -25.94
N ILE A 62 12.11 20.78 -25.06
CA ILE A 62 13.23 21.65 -25.41
C ILE A 62 14.48 20.81 -25.64
N ALA A 63 15.26 21.14 -26.66
CA ALA A 63 16.58 20.56 -26.91
C ALA A 63 17.68 21.47 -26.36
N GLU A 64 18.60 20.90 -25.59
CA GLU A 64 19.72 21.64 -24.99
C GLU A 64 20.74 22.12 -26.03
N ASN A 65 21.36 23.27 -25.75
CA ASN A 65 22.34 23.94 -26.59
C ASN A 65 23.13 24.99 -25.76
N GLU A 66 24.14 25.61 -26.35
CA GLU A 66 25.03 26.61 -25.68
C GLU A 66 24.29 27.78 -25.00
N ARG A 67 23.05 28.09 -25.42
CA ARG A 67 22.25 29.19 -24.87
C ARG A 67 21.14 28.72 -23.91
N VAL A 68 20.70 27.47 -24.03
CA VAL A 68 19.57 26.92 -23.27
C VAL A 68 19.91 25.51 -22.81
N TYR A 69 20.13 25.31 -21.51
CA TYR A 69 20.58 24.04 -20.93
C TYR A 69 20.01 23.85 -19.51
N LEU A 70 20.03 22.63 -19.00
CA LEU A 70 19.63 22.31 -17.64
C LEU A 70 20.79 22.49 -16.66
N LEU A 71 20.47 23.03 -15.50
CA LEU A 71 21.36 23.04 -14.33
C LEU A 71 21.29 21.69 -13.61
N SER A 72 22.34 21.36 -12.84
CA SER A 72 22.48 20.08 -12.13
C SER A 72 21.41 19.77 -11.07
N ASN A 73 20.51 20.72 -10.79
CA ASN A 73 19.35 20.57 -9.90
C ASN A 73 18.02 20.33 -10.66
N GLY A 74 18.01 20.42 -12.00
CA GLY A 74 16.81 20.30 -12.85
C GLY A 74 16.25 21.63 -13.38
N SER A 75 16.73 22.78 -12.88
CA SER A 75 16.27 24.11 -13.31
C SER A 75 16.75 24.43 -14.74
N LEU A 76 15.90 25.09 -15.55
CA LEU A 76 16.27 25.52 -16.90
C LEU A 76 17.00 26.86 -16.85
N PHE A 77 18.16 26.94 -17.50
CA PHE A 77 18.92 28.17 -17.69
C PHE A 77 18.85 28.64 -19.15
N ILE A 78 18.59 29.93 -19.35
CA ILE A 78 18.64 30.61 -20.66
C ILE A 78 19.63 31.76 -20.52
N SER A 79 20.76 31.73 -21.24
CA SER A 79 21.86 32.68 -21.03
C SER A 79 21.60 34.09 -21.56
N GLU A 80 20.94 34.22 -22.72
CA GLU A 80 20.44 35.47 -23.27
C GLU A 80 18.99 35.29 -23.75
N VAL A 81 18.04 35.98 -23.13
CA VAL A 81 16.61 35.93 -23.50
C VAL A 81 16.29 36.85 -24.69
N GLU A 82 15.67 36.29 -25.74
CA GLU A 82 15.36 36.98 -26.98
C GLU A 82 13.87 36.91 -27.40
N SER A 83 13.33 38.09 -27.75
CA SER A 83 12.07 38.18 -28.48
C SER A 83 12.35 38.05 -29.99
N ARG A 84 11.85 36.96 -30.59
CA ARG A 84 11.92 36.66 -32.03
C ARG A 84 10.51 36.35 -32.57
N ARG A 85 10.34 36.20 -33.89
CA ARG A 85 9.02 35.86 -34.48
C ARG A 85 8.76 34.36 -34.43
N GLY A 86 7.52 33.98 -34.09
CA GLY A 86 7.08 32.59 -33.99
C GLY A 86 7.77 31.84 -32.85
N ASP A 87 7.85 30.52 -32.98
CA ASP A 87 8.32 29.60 -31.93
C ASP A 87 9.78 29.82 -31.50
N LYS A 88 10.54 30.61 -32.28
CA LYS A 88 11.92 31.01 -31.99
C LYS A 88 12.06 32.14 -30.95
N SER A 89 10.96 32.72 -30.47
CA SER A 89 10.98 33.58 -29.28
C SER A 89 11.23 32.72 -28.04
N ASP A 90 11.90 33.23 -27.00
CA ASP A 90 11.90 32.54 -25.70
C ASP A 90 10.59 32.76 -24.95
N GLU A 91 9.91 33.90 -25.16
CA GLU A 91 8.64 34.23 -24.53
C GLU A 91 7.57 33.12 -24.72
N GLY A 92 6.83 32.80 -23.66
CA GLY A 92 5.79 31.77 -23.65
C GLY A 92 5.74 30.91 -22.38
N PHE A 93 4.92 29.85 -22.40
CA PHE A 93 4.71 28.97 -21.25
C PHE A 93 5.66 27.78 -21.22
N TYR A 94 6.25 27.55 -20.06
CA TYR A 94 7.17 26.48 -19.74
C TYR A 94 6.58 25.58 -18.65
N GLN A 95 6.83 24.28 -18.75
CA GLN A 95 6.52 23.28 -17.72
C GLN A 95 7.69 22.32 -17.56
N CYS A 96 7.93 21.87 -16.34
CA CYS A 96 8.92 20.86 -16.00
C CYS A 96 8.24 19.49 -15.91
N LEU A 97 8.81 18.50 -16.58
CA LEU A 97 8.40 17.09 -16.51
C LEU A 97 9.48 16.32 -15.74
N ALA A 98 9.13 15.76 -14.59
CA ALA A 98 9.99 14.88 -13.82
C ALA A 98 9.50 13.42 -13.92
N GLN A 99 10.39 12.48 -14.15
CA GLN A 99 10.07 11.07 -14.41
C GLN A 99 10.99 10.12 -13.64
N ASN A 100 10.43 9.00 -13.15
CA ASN A 100 11.19 7.85 -12.65
C ASN A 100 10.49 6.54 -13.08
N LYS A 101 10.93 5.40 -12.54
CA LYS A 101 10.38 4.07 -12.88
C LYS A 101 8.90 3.84 -12.47
N TYR A 102 8.28 4.70 -11.66
CA TYR A 102 6.90 4.52 -11.18
C TYR A 102 5.88 5.49 -11.78
N GLY A 103 6.31 6.40 -12.65
CA GLY A 103 5.46 7.40 -13.29
C GLY A 103 6.23 8.67 -13.65
N ALA A 104 5.48 9.70 -14.06
CA ALA A 104 6.00 11.04 -14.29
C ALA A 104 4.99 12.09 -13.81
N ILE A 105 5.49 13.27 -13.43
CA ILE A 105 4.69 14.41 -13.00
C ILE A 105 5.08 15.65 -13.79
N LEU A 106 4.07 16.42 -14.17
CA LEU A 106 4.20 17.70 -14.85
C LEU A 106 3.94 18.84 -13.86
N SER A 107 4.78 19.87 -13.86
CA SER A 107 4.64 21.05 -12.99
C SER A 107 3.51 21.98 -13.44
N GLN A 108 3.18 22.96 -12.60
CA GLN A 108 2.45 24.16 -12.99
C GLN A 108 3.14 24.88 -14.15
N LYS A 109 2.34 25.64 -14.92
CA LYS A 109 2.84 26.50 -16.00
C LYS A 109 3.51 27.73 -15.40
N ALA A 110 4.72 28.00 -15.86
CA ALA A 110 5.42 29.27 -15.66
C ALA A 110 5.49 30.03 -16.98
N HIS A 111 5.13 31.30 -16.95
CA HIS A 111 5.17 32.20 -18.10
C HIS A 111 6.47 33.00 -18.09
N LEU A 112 7.35 32.71 -19.06
CA LEU A 112 8.52 33.56 -19.32
C LEU A 112 8.07 34.75 -20.17
N THR A 113 8.25 35.96 -19.64
CA THR A 113 7.85 37.22 -20.29
C THR A 113 9.05 38.15 -20.47
N ILE A 114 9.05 38.94 -21.55
CA ILE A 114 10.14 39.85 -21.87
C ILE A 114 9.73 41.28 -21.54
N ALA A 115 10.48 41.91 -20.63
CA ALA A 115 10.20 43.25 -20.14
C ALA A 115 10.18 44.26 -21.31
N SER A 116 9.06 44.97 -21.46
CA SER A 116 8.78 45.77 -22.65
C SER A 116 7.99 47.04 -22.33
N ILE A 117 8.21 48.09 -23.12
CA ILE A 117 7.50 49.36 -23.05
C ILE A 117 7.35 49.98 -24.44
N SER A 118 6.11 50.13 -24.90
CA SER A 118 5.73 50.56 -26.25
C SER A 118 5.93 52.07 -26.48
N SER A 119 5.47 52.58 -27.64
CA SER A 119 5.12 53.99 -27.78
C SER A 119 3.88 54.33 -26.92
N PHE A 120 3.69 55.61 -26.58
CA PHE A 120 2.45 56.08 -25.96
C PHE A 120 1.27 55.90 -26.91
N SER A 121 0.24 55.16 -26.48
CA SER A 121 -1.01 54.96 -27.21
C SER A 121 -1.98 56.13 -27.04
N VAL A 122 -1.84 56.91 -25.96
CA VAL A 122 -2.45 58.23 -25.80
C VAL A 122 -1.38 59.22 -25.36
N GLN A 123 -1.08 60.19 -26.22
CA GLN A 123 -0.24 61.35 -25.90
C GLN A 123 -1.09 62.42 -25.18
N PRO A 124 -0.49 63.25 -24.31
CA PRO A 124 -1.19 64.40 -23.75
C PRO A 124 -1.46 65.46 -24.84
N THR A 125 -2.63 66.08 -24.77
CA THR A 125 -3.06 67.17 -25.66
C THR A 125 -3.09 68.50 -24.91
N SER A 126 -2.76 69.61 -25.57
CA SER A 126 -2.85 70.95 -24.97
C SER A 126 -4.31 71.32 -24.65
N ILE A 127 -4.51 72.05 -23.55
CA ILE A 127 -5.83 72.39 -23.01
C ILE A 127 -5.93 73.90 -22.81
N VAL A 128 -7.04 74.50 -23.22
CA VAL A 128 -7.43 75.84 -22.79
C VAL A 128 -8.50 75.69 -21.70
N ALA A 129 -8.24 76.27 -20.52
CA ALA A 129 -9.12 76.20 -19.36
C ALA A 129 -9.39 77.59 -18.80
N THR A 130 -10.61 77.86 -18.34
CA THR A 130 -10.93 79.09 -17.61
C THR A 130 -10.50 78.99 -16.15
N GLU A 131 -10.12 80.11 -15.55
CA GLU A 131 -9.84 80.18 -14.11
C GLU A 131 -11.03 79.67 -13.27
N GLY A 132 -10.73 78.91 -12.22
CA GLY A 132 -11.70 78.25 -11.34
C GLY A 132 -12.32 76.96 -11.90
N SER A 133 -12.07 76.61 -13.16
CA SER A 133 -12.58 75.37 -13.79
C SER A 133 -11.72 74.14 -13.46
N VAL A 134 -11.77 73.09 -14.29
CA VAL A 134 -11.05 71.82 -14.09
C VAL A 134 -10.37 71.40 -15.39
N ALA A 135 -9.14 70.90 -15.30
CA ALA A 135 -8.36 70.40 -16.43
C ALA A 135 -7.97 68.92 -16.22
N ARG A 136 -7.92 68.16 -17.32
CA ARG A 136 -7.63 66.72 -17.32
C ARG A 136 -6.70 66.37 -18.48
N PHE A 137 -5.41 66.21 -18.20
CA PHE A 137 -4.48 65.60 -19.16
C PHE A 137 -4.55 64.08 -19.03
N SER A 138 -4.50 63.37 -20.15
CA SER A 138 -4.51 61.90 -20.17
C SER A 138 -3.31 61.37 -20.93
N CYS A 139 -2.69 60.34 -20.40
CA CYS A 139 -1.52 59.68 -20.99
C CYS A 139 -1.69 58.16 -20.85
N LYS A 140 -1.44 57.41 -21.92
CA LYS A 140 -1.48 55.94 -21.90
C LYS A 140 -0.36 55.35 -22.73
N ILE A 141 0.16 54.21 -22.28
CA ILE A 141 1.28 53.46 -22.85
C ILE A 141 1.09 51.99 -22.47
N VAL A 142 1.54 51.07 -23.32
CA VAL A 142 1.53 49.63 -23.01
C VAL A 142 2.92 49.23 -22.54
N ALA A 143 3.00 48.56 -21.39
CA ALA A 143 4.25 48.02 -20.87
C ALA A 143 3.98 46.79 -20.00
N HIS A 144 4.91 45.84 -20.02
CA HIS A 144 4.90 44.64 -19.19
C HIS A 144 6.24 44.57 -18.44
N PRO A 145 6.25 44.52 -17.09
CA PRO A 145 5.11 44.75 -16.18
C PRO A 145 4.51 46.17 -16.30
N PRO A 146 3.37 46.47 -15.65
CA PRO A 146 2.74 47.80 -15.71
C PRO A 146 3.73 48.93 -15.36
N PRO A 147 3.71 50.06 -16.08
CA PRO A 147 4.69 51.13 -15.88
C PRO A 147 4.27 52.09 -14.77
N ILE A 148 5.23 52.58 -13.99
CA ILE A 148 5.01 53.71 -13.09
C ILE A 148 4.90 54.98 -13.94
N ILE A 149 3.76 55.67 -13.87
CA ILE A 149 3.53 56.92 -14.60
C ILE A 149 3.67 58.13 -13.67
N THR A 150 4.47 59.11 -14.09
CA THR A 150 4.65 60.40 -13.42
C THR A 150 4.54 61.56 -14.42
N TRP A 151 4.45 62.78 -13.92
CA TRP A 151 4.34 63.99 -14.74
C TRP A 151 5.41 65.02 -14.41
N GLU A 152 6.02 65.63 -15.42
CA GLU A 152 6.85 66.84 -15.33
C GLU A 152 5.96 68.07 -15.66
N PHE A 153 5.99 69.12 -14.84
CA PHE A 153 5.47 70.46 -15.14
C PHE A 153 6.67 71.41 -15.29
N ASN A 154 6.79 72.09 -16.44
CA ASN A 154 7.93 72.94 -16.77
C ASN A 154 9.29 72.25 -16.49
N ARG A 155 9.37 70.95 -16.78
CA ARG A 155 10.51 70.02 -16.54
C ARG A 155 10.81 69.65 -15.07
N VAL A 156 9.96 70.03 -14.12
CA VAL A 156 10.05 69.61 -12.71
C VAL A 156 9.00 68.53 -12.44
N THR A 157 9.39 67.41 -11.82
CA THR A 157 8.46 66.32 -11.47
C THR A 157 7.41 66.80 -10.47
N LEU A 158 6.13 66.59 -10.79
CA LEU A 158 5.00 66.87 -9.90
C LEU A 158 4.90 65.84 -8.77
N PRO A 159 4.43 66.22 -7.56
CA PRO A 159 4.06 65.27 -6.52
C PRO A 159 2.88 64.40 -6.97
N LEU A 160 2.80 63.17 -6.47
CA LEU A 160 1.77 62.20 -6.83
C LEU A 160 0.34 62.68 -6.54
N ALA A 161 0.12 63.39 -5.43
CA ALA A 161 -1.15 64.03 -5.15
C ALA A 161 -1.02 65.24 -4.22
N THR A 162 -1.97 66.15 -4.38
CA THR A 162 -2.39 67.24 -3.49
C THR A 162 -3.92 67.32 -3.55
N GLU A 163 -4.56 68.12 -2.69
CA GLU A 163 -6.02 68.37 -2.76
C GLU A 163 -6.49 68.95 -4.10
N ARG A 164 -5.59 69.64 -4.82
CA ARG A 164 -5.93 70.41 -6.04
C ARG A 164 -5.41 69.77 -7.33
N ILE A 165 -4.23 69.15 -7.28
CA ILE A 165 -3.56 68.49 -8.40
C ILE A 165 -3.33 67.02 -8.03
N THR A 166 -3.85 66.09 -8.83
CA THR A 166 -3.81 64.65 -8.57
C THR A 166 -3.29 63.90 -9.79
N VAL A 167 -2.25 63.08 -9.61
CA VAL A 167 -1.78 62.12 -10.63
C VAL A 167 -2.38 60.76 -10.29
N LEU A 168 -3.14 60.19 -11.22
CA LEU A 168 -3.64 58.82 -11.10
C LEU A 168 -2.63 57.83 -11.71
N PRO A 169 -2.45 56.64 -11.11
CA PRO A 169 -1.69 55.54 -11.71
C PRO A 169 -2.20 55.10 -13.09
N SER A 170 -3.44 55.44 -13.46
CA SER A 170 -3.99 55.27 -14.82
C SER A 170 -3.31 56.15 -15.89
N GLY A 171 -2.37 57.02 -15.49
CA GLY A 171 -1.69 57.98 -16.34
C GLY A 171 -2.48 59.28 -16.57
N VAL A 172 -3.51 59.55 -15.78
CA VAL A 172 -4.33 60.76 -15.88
C VAL A 172 -3.88 61.79 -14.85
N LEU A 173 -3.57 63.00 -15.30
CA LEU A 173 -3.31 64.17 -14.45
C LEU A 173 -4.58 65.02 -14.38
N GLN A 174 -5.06 65.23 -13.16
CA GLN A 174 -6.25 66.00 -12.85
C GLN A 174 -5.86 67.29 -12.11
N ILE A 175 -6.37 68.43 -12.57
CA ILE A 175 -6.20 69.73 -11.93
C ILE A 175 -7.60 70.29 -11.65
N GLN A 176 -7.89 70.57 -10.38
CA GLN A 176 -9.14 71.15 -9.94
C GLN A 176 -8.96 72.63 -9.61
N GLY A 177 -10.00 73.45 -9.81
CA GLY A 177 -9.96 74.88 -9.51
C GLY A 177 -8.76 75.59 -10.15
N VAL A 178 -8.61 75.43 -11.47
CA VAL A 178 -7.44 75.89 -12.26
C VAL A 178 -7.11 77.36 -11.96
N GLN A 179 -5.85 77.64 -11.70
CA GLN A 179 -5.31 78.95 -11.33
C GLN A 179 -4.39 79.48 -12.45
N GLN A 180 -4.22 80.80 -12.58
CA GLN A 180 -3.31 81.36 -13.60
C GLN A 180 -1.86 80.83 -13.48
N ALA A 181 -1.43 80.43 -12.28
CA ALA A 181 -0.12 79.82 -12.00
C ALA A 181 0.03 78.36 -12.52
N ASP A 182 -1.05 77.69 -12.92
CA ASP A 182 -0.99 76.36 -13.55
C ASP A 182 -0.60 76.45 -15.05
N ALA A 183 -0.55 77.64 -15.63
CA ALA A 183 -0.20 77.81 -17.04
C ALA A 183 1.25 77.39 -17.31
N GLY A 184 1.47 76.50 -18.29
CA GLY A 184 2.79 75.96 -18.60
C GLY A 184 2.75 74.64 -19.38
N ASN A 185 3.91 74.02 -19.55
CA ASN A 185 4.06 72.75 -20.28
C ASN A 185 4.04 71.55 -19.32
N TYR A 186 3.13 70.63 -19.58
CA TYR A 186 2.99 69.34 -18.90
C TYR A 186 3.53 68.20 -19.79
N ARG A 187 4.18 67.22 -19.17
CA ARG A 187 4.77 66.07 -19.86
C ARG A 187 4.59 64.80 -19.04
N CYS A 188 4.07 63.76 -19.67
CA CYS A 188 3.92 62.44 -19.08
C CYS A 188 5.20 61.60 -19.24
N ILE A 189 5.45 60.75 -18.26
CA ILE A 189 6.65 59.90 -18.17
C ILE A 189 6.21 58.53 -17.72
N ALA A 190 6.69 57.49 -18.40
CA ALA A 190 6.44 56.11 -18.03
C ALA A 190 7.77 55.40 -17.75
N THR A 191 7.84 54.70 -16.62
CA THR A 191 9.04 53.96 -16.20
C THR A 191 8.65 52.51 -15.93
N ASN A 192 9.28 51.59 -16.67
CA ASN A 192 9.18 50.15 -16.52
C ASN A 192 10.61 49.61 -16.28
N ILE A 193 10.75 48.40 -15.74
CA ILE A 193 12.07 47.79 -15.45
C ILE A 193 13.02 47.76 -16.67
N SER A 194 12.49 47.69 -17.89
CA SER A 194 13.27 47.73 -19.14
C SER A 194 13.77 49.11 -19.55
N SER A 195 12.97 50.19 -19.38
CA SER A 195 13.38 51.58 -19.69
C SER A 195 12.36 52.66 -19.28
N ARG A 196 12.79 53.93 -19.34
CA ARG A 196 11.99 55.14 -19.11
C ARG A 196 11.68 55.85 -20.42
N ARG A 197 10.41 56.13 -20.73
CA ARG A 197 9.97 56.93 -21.88
C ARG A 197 9.31 58.25 -21.44
N ARG A 198 9.36 59.26 -22.31
CA ARG A 198 8.68 60.57 -22.14
C ARG A 198 7.70 60.80 -23.30
N SER A 199 6.54 61.40 -23.01
CA SER A 199 5.55 61.79 -24.01
C SER A 199 5.96 63.03 -24.82
N THR A 200 5.10 63.49 -25.72
CA THR A 200 5.08 64.89 -26.17
C THR A 200 4.81 65.85 -25.01
N GLU A 201 5.16 67.12 -25.16
CA GLU A 201 4.73 68.18 -24.23
C GLU A 201 3.34 68.70 -24.64
N ALA A 202 2.52 69.05 -23.65
CA ALA A 202 1.19 69.62 -23.82
C ALA A 202 1.06 70.87 -22.95
N THR A 203 0.54 71.97 -23.51
CA THR A 203 0.46 73.25 -22.80
C THR A 203 -0.92 73.43 -22.15
N LEU A 204 -0.94 73.89 -20.90
CA LEU A 204 -2.14 74.45 -20.27
C LEU A 204 -2.15 75.97 -20.51
N THR A 205 -3.16 76.46 -21.22
CA THR A 205 -3.44 77.89 -21.36
C THR A 205 -4.60 78.25 -20.43
N VAL A 206 -4.33 79.09 -19.43
CA VAL A 206 -5.35 79.56 -18.50
C VAL A 206 -5.88 80.92 -18.95
N THR A 207 -7.18 81.01 -19.19
CA THR A 207 -7.88 82.26 -19.53
C THR A 207 -8.60 82.83 -18.30
N PRO A 208 -8.54 84.16 -18.07
CA PRO A 208 -9.26 84.79 -16.97
C PRO A 208 -10.76 84.48 -17.01
N GLY A 209 -11.32 84.14 -15.85
CA GLY A 209 -12.74 83.83 -15.73
C GLY A 209 -13.64 85.05 -15.99
N PRO A 210 -14.80 84.90 -16.67
CA PRO A 210 -15.76 85.99 -16.80
C PRO A 210 -16.40 86.34 -15.45
N ARG A 211 -17.00 87.55 -15.40
CA ARG A 211 -17.81 88.09 -14.29
C ARG A 211 -18.83 87.05 -13.75
N PRO A 212 -19.21 87.12 -12.46
CA PRO A 212 -19.89 86.07 -11.69
C PRO A 212 -20.72 85.09 -12.51
N GLN A 213 -20.18 83.89 -12.68
CA GLN A 213 -20.80 82.84 -13.47
C GLN A 213 -22.15 82.45 -12.85
N LEU A 214 -23.15 82.23 -13.70
CA LEU A 214 -24.46 81.72 -13.28
C LEU A 214 -24.30 80.37 -12.54
N PRO A 215 -25.21 80.02 -11.62
CA PRO A 215 -25.22 78.70 -10.99
C PRO A 215 -25.33 77.60 -12.07
N GLN A 216 -24.41 76.64 -12.04
CA GLN A 216 -24.36 75.52 -12.99
C GLN A 216 -24.58 74.21 -12.25
N ARG A 217 -25.61 73.46 -12.66
CA ARG A 217 -25.90 72.10 -12.19
C ARG A 217 -24.68 71.18 -12.41
N PRO A 218 -24.49 70.13 -11.58
CA PRO A 218 -23.29 69.31 -11.65
C PRO A 218 -23.29 68.50 -12.95
N ARG A 219 -22.15 68.45 -13.63
CA ARG A 219 -21.93 67.64 -14.82
C ARG A 219 -20.68 66.77 -14.61
N ILE A 220 -20.86 65.46 -14.65
CA ILE A 220 -19.74 64.52 -14.71
C ILE A 220 -19.03 64.67 -16.07
N ILE A 221 -17.71 64.82 -16.04
CA ILE A 221 -16.84 64.95 -17.23
C ILE A 221 -15.77 63.86 -17.31
N ALA A 222 -15.51 63.16 -16.20
CA ALA A 222 -14.91 61.84 -16.19
C ALA A 222 -15.89 60.91 -15.49
N SER A 223 -16.54 60.02 -16.25
CA SER A 223 -17.33 58.92 -15.69
C SER A 223 -16.43 57.70 -15.48
N PRO A 224 -16.65 56.91 -14.42
CA PRO A 224 -15.95 55.64 -14.25
C PRO A 224 -16.34 54.69 -15.39
N GLN A 225 -15.49 53.70 -15.62
CA GLN A 225 -15.65 52.70 -16.69
C GLN A 225 -15.64 51.31 -16.06
N ASN A 226 -16.30 50.34 -16.69
CA ASN A 226 -16.22 48.95 -16.27
C ASN A 226 -14.76 48.47 -16.33
N ILE A 227 -14.30 47.79 -15.28
CA ILE A 227 -12.92 47.29 -15.17
C ILE A 227 -12.92 45.84 -14.68
N SER A 228 -12.00 45.07 -15.23
CA SER A 228 -11.64 43.74 -14.72
C SER A 228 -10.24 43.84 -14.10
N VAL A 229 -10.09 43.40 -12.85
CA VAL A 229 -8.85 43.56 -12.06
C VAL A 229 -8.56 42.28 -11.30
N SER A 230 -7.31 41.80 -11.38
CA SER A 230 -6.88 40.56 -10.71
C SER A 230 -6.78 40.74 -9.19
N LEU A 231 -6.91 39.64 -8.44
CA LEU A 231 -6.73 39.63 -6.98
C LEU A 231 -5.40 40.30 -6.53
N HIS A 232 -5.45 40.97 -5.39
CA HIS A 232 -4.37 41.74 -4.75
C HIS A 232 -3.88 42.98 -5.53
N GLN A 233 -4.31 43.19 -6.78
CA GLN A 233 -4.02 44.41 -7.52
C GLN A 233 -4.85 45.61 -7.02
N THR A 234 -4.56 46.81 -7.53
CA THR A 234 -5.28 48.05 -7.19
C THR A 234 -6.25 48.42 -8.30
N ALA A 235 -7.54 48.53 -7.99
CA ALA A 235 -8.55 49.07 -8.89
C ALA A 235 -8.69 50.59 -8.70
N ILE A 236 -8.96 51.31 -9.80
CA ILE A 236 -9.13 52.77 -9.81
C ILE A 236 -10.38 53.12 -10.61
N LEU A 237 -11.35 53.71 -9.94
CA LEU A 237 -12.56 54.25 -10.55
C LEU A 237 -12.47 55.78 -10.61
N GLU A 238 -12.21 56.30 -11.80
CA GLU A 238 -12.09 57.73 -12.04
C GLU A 238 -13.46 58.42 -11.92
N CYS A 239 -13.53 59.54 -11.20
CA CYS A 239 -14.68 60.42 -11.30
C CYS A 239 -14.30 61.89 -11.10
N MET A 240 -14.77 62.73 -12.03
CA MET A 240 -14.59 64.18 -11.98
C MET A 240 -15.85 64.86 -12.51
N ALA A 241 -16.29 65.91 -11.83
CA ALA A 241 -17.42 66.73 -12.20
C ALA A 241 -17.08 68.22 -12.19
N THR A 242 -17.81 68.98 -12.99
CA THR A 242 -17.77 70.45 -13.03
C THR A 242 -19.16 71.00 -12.67
N GLY A 243 -19.22 72.25 -12.20
CA GLY A 243 -20.43 72.91 -11.73
C GLY A 243 -20.11 74.13 -10.87
N ASN A 244 -21.12 74.97 -10.63
CA ASN A 244 -20.98 76.21 -9.88
C ASN A 244 -22.18 76.39 -8.91
N PRO A 245 -21.99 76.33 -7.57
CA PRO A 245 -20.72 76.06 -6.87
C PRO A 245 -20.17 74.65 -7.15
N ARG A 246 -18.86 74.46 -6.88
CA ARG A 246 -18.13 73.22 -7.19
C ARG A 246 -18.83 71.98 -6.61
N PRO A 247 -19.11 70.94 -7.41
CA PRO A 247 -19.77 69.73 -6.90
C PRO A 247 -18.92 68.95 -5.90
N ILE A 248 -19.57 68.37 -4.89
CA ILE A 248 -18.97 67.37 -3.99
C ILE A 248 -19.19 66.00 -4.61
N ILE A 249 -18.12 65.22 -4.78
CA ILE A 249 -18.20 63.84 -5.24
C ILE A 249 -18.33 62.89 -4.04
N SER A 250 -19.22 61.92 -4.16
CA SER A 250 -19.47 60.86 -3.18
C SER A 250 -19.62 59.52 -3.90
N TRP A 251 -19.21 58.43 -3.25
CA TRP A 251 -19.31 57.07 -3.79
C TRP A 251 -20.25 56.20 -2.97
N SER A 252 -20.96 55.30 -3.63
CA SER A 252 -21.72 54.21 -3.00
C SER A 252 -21.70 52.96 -3.87
N ARG A 253 -22.04 51.79 -3.32
CA ARG A 253 -22.32 50.59 -4.13
C ARG A 253 -23.79 50.58 -4.55
N ALA A 254 -24.10 49.95 -5.67
CA ALA A 254 -25.48 49.78 -6.15
C ALA A 254 -26.24 48.66 -5.41
N ASP A 255 -25.51 47.73 -4.76
CA ASP A 255 -26.06 46.68 -3.90
C ASP A 255 -26.26 47.14 -2.44
N SER A 256 -26.17 48.45 -2.17
CA SER A 256 -26.28 49.10 -0.86
C SER A 256 -25.31 48.63 0.23
N LYS A 257 -24.34 47.75 -0.10
CA LYS A 257 -23.30 47.34 0.86
C LYS A 257 -22.36 48.53 1.16
N PRO A 258 -21.77 48.58 2.37
CA PRO A 258 -20.75 49.57 2.68
C PRO A 258 -19.54 49.44 1.74
N ILE A 259 -18.84 50.55 1.52
CA ILE A 259 -17.51 50.55 0.91
C ILE A 259 -16.50 50.37 2.03
N ASP A 260 -15.58 49.41 1.89
CA ASP A 260 -14.53 49.12 2.88
C ASP A 260 -13.61 50.34 3.08
N VAL A 261 -13.64 50.93 4.28
CA VAL A 261 -12.90 52.15 4.61
C VAL A 261 -11.40 51.90 4.82
N TYR A 262 -10.98 50.66 5.06
CA TYR A 262 -9.57 50.30 5.26
C TYR A 262 -8.85 50.11 3.93
N ASN A 263 -9.47 49.37 3.00
CA ASN A 263 -8.89 49.03 1.71
C ASN A 263 -9.27 49.99 0.57
N THR A 264 -10.16 50.96 0.81
CA THR A 264 -10.45 52.03 -0.16
C THR A 264 -10.00 53.41 0.30
N LYS A 265 -9.57 54.23 -0.66
CA LYS A 265 -9.12 55.61 -0.44
C LYS A 265 -9.64 56.48 -1.57
N VAL A 266 -10.22 57.63 -1.23
CA VAL A 266 -10.58 58.65 -2.24
C VAL A 266 -9.32 59.49 -2.50
N LEU A 267 -8.83 59.49 -3.74
CA LEU A 267 -7.61 60.23 -4.13
C LEU A 267 -7.98 61.52 -4.87
N GLY A 268 -7.55 62.65 -4.30
CA GLY A 268 -8.11 63.96 -4.63
C GLY A 268 -9.61 64.03 -4.30
N ASN A 269 -10.31 65.03 -4.81
CA ASN A 269 -11.72 65.25 -4.44
C ASN A 269 -12.70 64.44 -5.32
N GLY A 270 -12.40 63.18 -5.68
CA GLY A 270 -13.37 62.39 -6.47
C GLY A 270 -13.04 60.98 -6.96
N ASN A 271 -11.77 60.55 -7.04
CA ASN A 271 -11.46 59.23 -7.61
C ASN A 271 -11.43 58.16 -6.51
N LEU A 272 -12.11 57.02 -6.70
CA LEU A 272 -12.07 55.92 -5.74
C LEU A 272 -10.96 54.94 -6.11
N ILE A 273 -10.03 54.72 -5.19
CA ILE A 273 -9.00 53.69 -5.29
C ILE A 273 -9.36 52.56 -4.32
N ILE A 274 -9.29 51.32 -4.81
CA ILE A 274 -9.44 50.09 -4.03
C ILE A 274 -8.10 49.35 -4.11
N THR A 275 -7.30 49.43 -3.05
CA THR A 275 -6.07 48.65 -2.91
C THR A 275 -6.41 47.23 -2.47
N ASP A 276 -5.56 46.25 -2.82
CA ASP A 276 -5.70 44.85 -2.41
C ASP A 276 -7.09 44.26 -2.76
N ILE A 277 -7.34 44.13 -4.08
CA ILE A 277 -8.59 43.60 -4.62
C ILE A 277 -8.87 42.17 -4.11
N LYS A 278 -10.04 42.01 -3.50
CA LYS A 278 -10.60 40.76 -2.95
C LYS A 278 -11.96 40.48 -3.61
N PRO A 279 -12.48 39.23 -3.61
CA PRO A 279 -13.73 38.90 -4.31
C PRO A 279 -14.93 39.77 -3.89
N GLN A 280 -15.00 40.14 -2.61
CA GLN A 280 -16.01 41.03 -2.03
C GLN A 280 -16.02 42.46 -2.60
N HIS A 281 -14.92 42.91 -3.24
CA HIS A 281 -14.81 44.20 -3.91
C HIS A 281 -15.42 44.18 -5.33
N GLY A 282 -15.92 43.03 -5.79
CA GLY A 282 -16.72 42.93 -7.00
C GLY A 282 -18.10 43.58 -6.85
N GLY A 283 -18.61 44.14 -7.94
CA GLY A 283 -19.95 44.72 -8.04
C GLY A 283 -19.99 46.11 -8.71
N VAL A 284 -21.19 46.69 -8.76
CA VAL A 284 -21.42 47.99 -9.40
C VAL A 284 -21.24 49.13 -8.40
N TYR A 285 -20.32 50.05 -8.71
CA TYR A 285 -20.04 51.27 -7.96
C TYR A 285 -20.69 52.47 -8.64
N LEU A 286 -21.16 53.42 -7.83
CA LEU A 286 -21.86 54.63 -8.23
C LEU A 286 -21.05 55.86 -7.80
N CYS A 287 -20.64 56.69 -8.75
CA CYS A 287 -20.18 58.05 -8.45
C CYS A 287 -21.37 59.00 -8.49
N ARG A 288 -21.56 59.81 -7.44
CA ARG A 288 -22.58 60.87 -7.35
C ARG A 288 -21.93 62.22 -7.07
N ALA A 289 -22.07 63.15 -8.01
CA ALA A 289 -21.65 64.53 -7.89
C ALA A 289 -22.84 65.42 -7.50
N THR A 290 -22.77 66.06 -6.33
CA THR A 290 -23.87 66.84 -5.72
C THR A 290 -23.49 68.32 -5.60
N THR A 291 -24.39 69.24 -5.94
CA THR A 291 -24.16 70.68 -5.73
C THR A 291 -24.32 71.06 -4.25
N PRO A 292 -23.30 71.66 -3.59
CA PRO A 292 -23.34 72.04 -2.19
C PRO A 292 -24.61 72.79 -1.77
N GLY A 293 -25.15 72.46 -0.60
CA GLY A 293 -26.35 73.11 -0.05
C GLY A 293 -27.67 72.79 -0.78
N THR A 294 -27.68 71.89 -1.76
CA THR A 294 -28.88 71.56 -2.55
C THR A 294 -29.12 70.05 -2.66
N ARG A 295 -30.30 69.66 -3.14
CA ARG A 295 -30.62 68.27 -3.53
C ARG A 295 -30.27 67.96 -5.00
N ASN A 296 -29.59 68.87 -5.72
CA ASN A 296 -29.24 68.67 -7.12
C ASN A 296 -27.98 67.81 -7.25
N TYR A 297 -28.07 66.70 -7.98
CA TYR A 297 -26.95 65.79 -8.23
C TYR A 297 -26.96 65.22 -9.65
N THR A 298 -25.89 64.53 -10.02
CA THR A 298 -25.79 63.70 -11.23
C THR A 298 -24.92 62.48 -10.91
N MET A 299 -25.21 61.33 -11.52
CA MET A 299 -24.54 60.06 -11.23
C MET A 299 -23.99 59.38 -12.48
N ALA A 300 -22.99 58.54 -12.29
CA ALA A 300 -22.46 57.60 -13.27
C ALA A 300 -22.04 56.30 -12.55
N SER A 301 -22.09 55.17 -13.25
CA SER A 301 -21.83 53.84 -12.67
C SER A 301 -20.75 53.07 -13.44
N ALA A 302 -20.13 52.11 -12.76
CA ALA A 302 -19.18 51.16 -13.34
C ALA A 302 -19.21 49.83 -12.59
N ASN A 303 -19.08 48.72 -13.30
CA ASN A 303 -18.91 47.39 -12.71
C ASN A 303 -17.41 47.07 -12.50
N VAL A 304 -17.07 46.61 -11.30
CA VAL A 304 -15.76 46.03 -10.97
C VAL A 304 -15.89 44.51 -11.00
N THR A 305 -15.19 43.88 -11.94
CA THR A 305 -15.09 42.41 -12.04
C THR A 305 -13.76 41.97 -11.44
N VAL A 306 -13.81 41.15 -10.40
CA VAL A 306 -12.59 40.62 -9.75
C VAL A 306 -12.17 39.34 -10.44
N LEU A 307 -11.02 39.34 -11.10
CA LEU A 307 -10.44 38.17 -11.76
C LEU A 307 -9.58 37.39 -10.76
N ALA A 308 -9.64 36.07 -10.82
CA ALA A 308 -8.96 35.17 -9.89
C ALA A 308 -8.36 33.94 -10.61
N PRO A 309 -7.11 33.54 -10.29
CA PRO A 309 -6.55 32.28 -10.76
C PRO A 309 -7.33 31.08 -10.21
N PRO A 310 -7.13 29.86 -10.76
CA PRO A 310 -7.86 28.68 -10.32
C PRO A 310 -7.46 28.25 -8.90
N SER A 311 -8.45 28.02 -8.04
CA SER A 311 -8.26 27.51 -6.67
C SER A 311 -8.98 26.17 -6.51
N LEU A 312 -8.26 25.13 -6.07
CA LEU A 312 -8.84 23.81 -5.82
C LEU A 312 -9.73 23.81 -4.57
N VAL A 313 -10.93 23.24 -4.72
CA VAL A 313 -11.93 23.03 -3.66
C VAL A 313 -12.04 21.53 -3.32
N GLU A 314 -11.92 20.68 -4.33
CA GLU A 314 -11.88 19.22 -4.20
C GLU A 314 -10.71 18.70 -5.05
N TRP A 315 -9.92 17.76 -4.53
CA TRP A 315 -8.74 17.20 -5.20
C TRP A 315 -8.84 15.67 -5.26
N PRO A 316 -8.14 15.02 -6.21
CA PRO A 316 -8.17 13.57 -6.30
C PRO A 316 -7.41 12.94 -5.13
N GLU A 317 -7.98 11.89 -4.54
CA GLU A 317 -7.30 11.03 -3.57
C GLU A 317 -6.60 9.87 -4.29
N SER A 318 -5.46 9.40 -3.78
CA SER A 318 -4.80 8.18 -4.28
C SER A 318 -5.69 6.95 -4.03
N LEU A 319 -5.88 6.11 -5.05
CA LEU A 319 -6.80 4.98 -5.03
C LEU A 319 -6.07 3.64 -5.25
N THR A 320 -6.20 2.73 -4.30
CA THR A 320 -5.87 1.31 -4.49
C THR A 320 -7.13 0.56 -4.95
N ARG A 321 -7.09 -0.11 -6.11
CA ARG A 321 -8.27 -0.79 -6.70
C ARG A 321 -7.90 -2.10 -7.41
N PRO A 322 -8.75 -3.14 -7.35
CA PRO A 322 -8.49 -4.40 -8.03
C PRO A 322 -8.65 -4.29 -9.55
N ARG A 323 -7.94 -5.16 -10.29
CA ARG A 323 -8.18 -5.41 -11.73
C ARG A 323 -9.69 -5.65 -11.99
N ALA A 324 -10.18 -5.17 -13.13
CA ALA A 324 -11.59 -5.12 -13.52
C ALA A 324 -12.52 -4.28 -12.62
N GLY A 325 -12.00 -3.67 -11.54
CA GLY A 325 -12.73 -2.71 -10.71
C GLY A 325 -12.99 -1.37 -11.41
N THR A 326 -13.40 -0.36 -10.65
CA THR A 326 -13.63 1.01 -11.14
C THR A 326 -12.96 2.03 -10.23
N ALA A 327 -12.16 2.93 -10.82
CA ALA A 327 -11.58 4.08 -10.16
C ALA A 327 -12.38 5.34 -10.51
N ARG A 328 -12.49 6.26 -9.56
CA ARG A 328 -13.22 7.53 -9.71
C ARG A 328 -12.42 8.62 -9.01
N PHE A 329 -11.69 9.39 -9.79
CA PHE A 329 -11.03 10.60 -9.31
C PHE A 329 -11.99 11.77 -9.46
N VAL A 330 -12.03 12.64 -8.44
CA VAL A 330 -12.78 13.89 -8.46
C VAL A 330 -11.79 15.03 -8.35
N CYS A 331 -12.11 16.16 -8.99
CA CYS A 331 -11.35 17.39 -8.91
C CYS A 331 -12.32 18.53 -9.17
N HIS A 332 -12.37 19.52 -8.28
CA HIS A 332 -13.17 20.72 -8.45
C HIS A 332 -12.31 21.95 -8.17
N ALA A 333 -12.41 22.94 -9.06
CA ALA A 333 -11.69 24.19 -8.96
C ALA A 333 -12.65 25.35 -9.22
N GLU A 334 -12.54 26.38 -8.41
CA GLU A 334 -13.17 27.68 -8.60
C GLU A 334 -12.17 28.69 -9.18
N GLY A 335 -12.67 29.84 -9.64
CA GLY A 335 -11.87 30.88 -10.27
C GLY A 335 -12.72 31.79 -11.15
N ASN A 336 -12.18 32.95 -11.54
CA ASN A 336 -12.88 33.88 -12.44
C ASN A 336 -11.92 34.42 -13.52
N PRO A 337 -12.07 34.04 -14.81
CA PRO A 337 -13.13 33.18 -15.37
C PRO A 337 -13.12 31.74 -14.82
N THR A 338 -14.26 31.04 -14.91
CA THR A 338 -14.39 29.65 -14.44
C THR A 338 -13.33 28.75 -15.05
N PRO A 339 -12.54 28.00 -14.26
CA PRO A 339 -11.40 27.25 -14.77
C PRO A 339 -11.81 25.99 -15.54
N ARG A 340 -11.02 25.66 -16.55
CA ARG A 340 -11.14 24.42 -17.32
C ARG A 340 -10.27 23.34 -16.70
N ILE A 341 -10.89 22.23 -16.31
CA ILE A 341 -10.20 21.03 -15.83
C ILE A 341 -9.71 20.18 -17.01
N THR A 342 -8.49 19.67 -16.89
CA THR A 342 -7.86 18.68 -17.79
C THR A 342 -7.20 17.61 -16.93
N TRP A 343 -7.40 16.34 -17.28
CA TRP A 343 -6.74 15.21 -16.61
C TRP A 343 -5.49 14.78 -17.37
N LEU A 344 -4.43 14.50 -16.62
CA LEU A 344 -3.15 13.95 -17.09
C LEU A 344 -2.93 12.57 -16.46
N LYS A 345 -2.16 11.71 -17.13
CA LYS A 345 -1.68 10.40 -16.66
C LYS A 345 -0.19 10.31 -16.99
N ASN A 346 0.67 10.19 -15.98
CA ASN A 346 2.12 10.24 -16.13
C ASN A 346 2.61 11.44 -16.98
N GLY A 347 2.06 12.64 -16.71
CA GLY A 347 2.35 13.87 -17.46
C GLY A 347 1.66 14.01 -18.83
N GLU A 348 1.19 12.93 -19.45
CA GLU A 348 0.48 12.98 -20.75
C GLU A 348 -1.04 13.21 -20.59
N LYS A 349 -1.69 13.76 -21.61
CA LYS A 349 -3.13 14.09 -21.54
C LYS A 349 -4.02 12.85 -21.63
N VAL A 350 -4.97 12.72 -20.71
CA VAL A 350 -5.99 11.65 -20.75
C VAL A 350 -7.01 11.93 -21.85
N HIS A 351 -7.32 10.90 -22.65
CA HIS A 351 -8.38 10.92 -23.65
C HIS A 351 -9.51 9.97 -23.25
N SER A 352 -10.76 10.41 -23.42
CA SER A 352 -11.93 9.56 -23.18
C SER A 352 -12.04 8.45 -24.23
N ASN A 353 -12.47 7.27 -23.81
CA ASN A 353 -12.74 6.11 -24.67
C ASN A 353 -13.92 5.31 -24.10
N GLY A 354 -14.21 4.10 -24.62
CA GLY A 354 -15.33 3.28 -24.11
C GLY A 354 -15.24 2.92 -22.62
N ARG A 355 -14.01 2.90 -22.07
CA ARG A 355 -13.69 2.45 -20.71
C ARG A 355 -13.39 3.62 -19.75
N ILE A 356 -12.68 4.63 -20.24
CA ILE A 356 -12.30 5.86 -19.51
C ILE A 356 -13.27 6.98 -19.89
N LYS A 357 -14.02 7.50 -18.92
CA LYS A 357 -15.01 8.57 -19.11
C LYS A 357 -14.63 9.80 -18.28
N MET A 358 -14.47 10.94 -18.95
CA MET A 358 -14.28 12.23 -18.31
C MET A 358 -15.58 13.04 -18.29
N TYR A 359 -15.82 13.69 -17.16
CA TYR A 359 -16.86 14.68 -16.89
C TYR A 359 -16.15 15.92 -16.31
N ASN A 360 -16.78 17.10 -16.35
CA ASN A 360 -16.14 18.38 -15.98
C ASN A 360 -15.31 18.34 -14.69
N SER A 361 -15.80 17.66 -13.64
CA SER A 361 -15.12 17.52 -12.35
C SER A 361 -14.63 16.09 -12.03
N LYS A 362 -14.79 15.11 -12.93
CA LYS A 362 -14.61 13.67 -12.59
C LYS A 362 -13.97 12.85 -13.70
N LEU A 363 -12.97 12.03 -13.35
CA LEU A 363 -12.37 11.01 -14.20
C LEU A 363 -12.78 9.62 -13.70
N VAL A 364 -13.48 8.85 -14.54
CA VAL A 364 -13.98 7.51 -14.22
C VAL A 364 -13.32 6.48 -15.12
N ILE A 365 -12.56 5.56 -14.51
CA ILE A 365 -11.87 4.46 -15.20
C ILE A 365 -12.58 3.16 -14.81
N ASN A 366 -13.36 2.62 -15.73
CA ASN A 366 -14.04 1.33 -15.54
C ASN A 366 -13.09 0.18 -15.94
N GLN A 367 -13.42 -1.06 -15.55
CA GLN A 367 -12.70 -2.28 -15.96
C GLN A 367 -11.16 -2.12 -15.89
N ILE A 368 -10.63 -1.72 -14.74
CA ILE A 368 -9.21 -1.36 -14.56
C ILE A 368 -8.27 -2.47 -15.07
N ILE A 369 -7.24 -2.08 -15.82
CA ILE A 369 -6.17 -2.97 -16.32
C ILE A 369 -4.82 -2.58 -15.68
N PRO A 370 -3.80 -3.46 -15.63
CA PRO A 370 -2.51 -3.17 -15.00
C PRO A 370 -1.84 -1.90 -15.52
N GLU A 371 -2.03 -1.62 -16.81
CA GLU A 371 -1.48 -0.46 -17.51
C GLU A 371 -2.13 0.86 -17.05
N ASP A 372 -3.18 0.83 -16.22
CA ASP A 372 -3.73 2.00 -15.53
C ASP A 372 -2.96 2.38 -14.25
N ASP A 373 -2.02 1.57 -13.77
CA ASP A 373 -1.17 1.93 -12.61
C ASP A 373 -0.27 3.12 -12.99
N ALA A 374 -0.56 4.28 -12.43
CA ALA A 374 0.00 5.55 -12.87
C ALA A 374 -0.28 6.67 -11.86
N ILE A 375 0.47 7.77 -11.99
CA ILE A 375 0.13 9.04 -11.36
C ILE A 375 -0.85 9.79 -12.27
N TYR A 376 -2.03 10.10 -11.76
CA TYR A 376 -3.03 10.93 -12.43
C TYR A 376 -2.97 12.34 -11.84
N GLN A 377 -2.90 13.35 -12.70
CA GLN A 377 -2.93 14.76 -12.26
C GLN A 377 -4.21 15.43 -12.76
N CYS A 378 -4.79 16.29 -11.92
CA CYS A 378 -5.80 17.26 -12.36
C CYS A 378 -5.10 18.61 -12.56
N GLN A 379 -5.26 19.20 -13.74
CA GLN A 379 -4.86 20.57 -14.05
C GLN A 379 -6.12 21.42 -14.22
N ALA A 380 -6.25 22.51 -13.47
CA ALA A 380 -7.30 23.51 -13.67
C ALA A 380 -6.67 24.82 -14.14
N GLU A 381 -7.19 25.40 -15.23
CA GLU A 381 -6.56 26.53 -15.93
C GLU A 381 -7.59 27.59 -16.37
N ASN A 382 -7.26 28.87 -16.22
CA ASN A 382 -7.97 30.01 -16.79
C ASN A 382 -6.97 31.10 -17.25
N GLU A 383 -7.47 32.22 -17.77
CA GLU A 383 -6.65 33.36 -18.25
C GLU A 383 -5.87 34.10 -17.13
N GLN A 384 -5.96 33.65 -15.88
CA GLN A 384 -5.26 34.23 -14.72
C GLN A 384 -4.23 33.27 -14.10
N GLY A 385 -4.16 32.02 -14.56
CA GLY A 385 -3.16 31.05 -14.11
C GLY A 385 -3.61 29.59 -14.24
N SER A 386 -2.78 28.68 -13.73
CA SER A 386 -3.10 27.25 -13.62
C SER A 386 -2.67 26.68 -12.29
N VAL A 387 -3.43 25.72 -11.75
CA VAL A 387 -3.07 24.92 -10.58
C VAL A 387 -3.07 23.44 -10.96
N LEU A 388 -2.20 22.64 -10.34
CA LEU A 388 -2.21 21.18 -10.44
C LEU A 388 -2.33 20.52 -9.07
N THR A 389 -2.84 19.29 -9.10
CA THR A 389 -2.84 18.33 -7.98
C THR A 389 -2.73 16.92 -8.54
N MET A 390 -2.31 15.94 -7.73
CA MET A 390 -1.98 14.58 -8.18
C MET A 390 -2.51 13.50 -7.22
N ALA A 391 -2.77 12.33 -7.79
CA ALA A 391 -3.17 11.11 -7.08
C ALA A 391 -2.62 9.88 -7.80
N ARG A 392 -2.23 8.84 -7.06
CA ARG A 392 -1.81 7.56 -7.64
C ARG A 392 -3.01 6.62 -7.82
N LEU A 393 -3.11 5.94 -8.96
CA LEU A 393 -3.87 4.70 -9.08
C LEU A 393 -2.92 3.52 -8.85
N ILE A 394 -3.19 2.70 -7.83
CA ILE A 394 -2.50 1.43 -7.61
C ILE A 394 -3.43 0.29 -8.05
N VAL A 395 -3.00 -0.50 -9.03
CA VAL A 395 -3.80 -1.59 -9.61
C VAL A 395 -3.44 -2.91 -8.94
N VAL A 396 -4.30 -3.34 -8.01
CA VAL A 396 -4.15 -4.63 -7.33
C VAL A 396 -4.53 -5.74 -8.31
N MET A 397 -3.50 -6.40 -8.84
CA MET A 397 -3.62 -7.78 -9.30
C MET A 397 -4.00 -8.63 -8.09
N SER A 398 -5.15 -9.30 -8.13
CA SER A 398 -5.63 -10.16 -7.03
C SER A 398 -4.58 -11.24 -6.71
N GLU A 399 -4.17 -11.48 -5.46
CA GLU A 399 -4.76 -11.12 -4.16
C GLU A 399 -3.72 -10.45 -3.23
N ASP A 400 -4.11 -10.03 -2.01
CA ASP A 400 -3.21 -9.59 -0.92
C ASP A 400 -2.36 -10.75 -0.32
N ARG A 401 -1.90 -11.65 -1.18
CA ARG A 401 -1.22 -12.92 -0.89
C ARG A 401 0.02 -13.04 -1.79
N PRO A 402 0.94 -13.97 -1.54
CA PRO A 402 1.99 -14.26 -2.51
C PRO A 402 1.36 -14.87 -3.76
N SER A 403 1.96 -14.68 -4.94
CA SER A 403 1.65 -15.57 -6.06
C SER A 403 2.05 -17.00 -5.72
N ALA A 404 1.58 -17.99 -6.48
CA ALA A 404 2.10 -19.34 -6.34
C ALA A 404 3.65 -19.38 -6.50
N PRO A 405 4.35 -20.29 -5.81
CA PRO A 405 5.72 -20.66 -6.13
C PRO A 405 5.83 -21.12 -7.60
N ARG A 406 6.96 -20.85 -8.23
CA ARG A 406 7.18 -21.09 -9.68
C ARG A 406 8.22 -22.19 -9.90
N ASN A 407 8.30 -22.73 -11.11
CA ASN A 407 9.37 -23.62 -11.57
C ASN A 407 9.71 -24.76 -10.58
N ILE A 408 8.66 -25.33 -9.98
CA ILE A 408 8.72 -26.51 -9.13
C ILE A 408 9.20 -27.72 -9.95
N ARG A 409 10.06 -28.53 -9.35
CA ARG A 409 10.59 -29.79 -9.90
C ARG A 409 10.83 -30.79 -8.76
N ALA A 410 10.84 -32.06 -9.12
CA ALA A 410 11.09 -33.18 -8.23
C ALA A 410 12.15 -34.10 -8.83
N ASP A 411 13.18 -34.43 -8.05
CA ASP A 411 14.31 -35.28 -8.43
C ASP A 411 14.37 -36.47 -7.44
N THR A 412 14.34 -37.72 -7.92
CA THR A 412 14.43 -38.89 -7.03
C THR A 412 15.82 -39.02 -6.42
N VAL A 413 15.90 -39.19 -5.09
CA VAL A 413 17.18 -39.32 -4.36
C VAL A 413 17.46 -40.77 -3.97
N SER A 414 16.44 -41.52 -3.54
CA SER A 414 16.58 -42.92 -3.11
C SER A 414 15.28 -43.71 -3.26
N SER A 415 15.24 -44.91 -2.69
CA SER A 415 14.02 -45.70 -2.49
C SER A 415 13.03 -45.08 -1.50
N SER A 416 13.47 -44.15 -0.63
CA SER A 416 12.62 -43.55 0.40
C SER A 416 12.64 -42.02 0.41
N ALA A 417 13.32 -41.37 -0.55
CA ALA A 417 13.47 -39.92 -0.56
C ALA A 417 13.43 -39.27 -1.96
N ILE A 418 12.81 -38.09 -2.02
CA ILE A 418 12.68 -37.24 -3.22
C ILE A 418 13.05 -35.80 -2.85
N LEU A 419 13.87 -35.16 -3.69
CA LEU A 419 14.26 -33.75 -3.58
C LEU A 419 13.26 -32.90 -4.37
N LEU A 420 12.58 -31.97 -3.70
CA LEU A 420 11.87 -30.88 -4.35
C LEU A 420 12.75 -29.63 -4.44
N ALA A 421 12.59 -28.87 -5.52
CA ALA A 421 13.13 -27.52 -5.65
C ALA A 421 12.14 -26.61 -6.40
N TRP A 422 12.10 -25.33 -6.04
CA TRP A 422 11.18 -24.34 -6.61
C TRP A 422 11.82 -22.95 -6.69
N GLU A 423 11.16 -22.01 -7.35
CA GLU A 423 11.45 -20.58 -7.31
C GLU A 423 10.44 -19.84 -6.43
N ARG A 424 10.88 -18.70 -5.88
CA ARG A 424 10.00 -17.82 -5.11
C ARG A 424 8.85 -17.26 -5.97
N PRO A 425 7.73 -16.86 -5.34
CA PRO A 425 6.65 -16.10 -5.97
C PRO A 425 7.15 -14.94 -6.84
N LEU A 426 6.37 -14.56 -7.86
CA LEU A 426 6.63 -13.37 -8.68
C LEU A 426 6.18 -12.08 -7.97
N TYR A 427 5.12 -12.17 -7.15
CA TYR A 427 4.53 -11.04 -6.43
C TYR A 427 4.51 -11.29 -4.92
N ASN A 428 4.75 -10.24 -4.13
CA ASN A 428 4.88 -10.26 -2.66
C ASN A 428 5.97 -11.23 -2.12
N SER A 429 6.98 -11.55 -2.93
CA SER A 429 8.07 -12.49 -2.57
C SER A 429 8.98 -12.01 -1.43
N ASP A 430 9.01 -10.70 -1.19
CA ASP A 430 9.71 -10.00 -0.11
C ASP A 430 9.07 -10.26 1.27
N LYS A 431 7.78 -10.57 1.29
CA LYS A 431 6.95 -10.75 2.50
C LYS A 431 6.67 -12.21 2.83
N VAL A 432 7.26 -13.16 2.10
CA VAL A 432 7.12 -14.59 2.36
C VAL A 432 7.88 -14.96 3.65
N ILE A 433 7.18 -15.53 4.62
CA ILE A 433 7.71 -15.96 5.93
C ILE A 433 7.91 -17.48 6.03
N ALA A 434 7.26 -18.25 5.17
CA ALA A 434 7.38 -19.71 5.11
C ALA A 434 6.90 -20.24 3.75
N TYR A 435 7.23 -21.50 3.48
CA TYR A 435 6.53 -22.35 2.51
C TYR A 435 5.87 -23.53 3.24
N SER A 436 4.93 -24.21 2.60
CA SER A 436 4.70 -25.62 2.88
C SER A 436 4.77 -26.45 1.60
N VAL A 437 5.47 -27.57 1.72
CA VAL A 437 5.46 -28.67 0.77
C VAL A 437 4.28 -29.56 1.11
N HIS A 438 3.47 -29.90 0.12
CA HIS A 438 2.41 -30.90 0.22
C HIS A 438 2.80 -32.09 -0.65
N TYR A 439 2.54 -33.30 -0.16
CA TYR A 439 2.72 -34.52 -0.92
C TYR A 439 1.63 -35.56 -0.63
N MET A 440 1.29 -36.33 -1.64
CA MET A 440 0.25 -37.37 -1.57
C MET A 440 0.64 -38.54 -2.45
N LYS A 441 0.29 -39.76 -2.05
CA LYS A 441 0.50 -40.96 -2.89
C LYS A 441 -0.48 -40.89 -4.06
N ALA A 442 0.01 -41.15 -5.28
CA ALA A 442 -0.78 -40.97 -6.51
C ALA A 442 -1.76 -42.12 -6.82
N GLU A 443 -1.77 -43.19 -6.01
CA GLU A 443 -2.51 -44.42 -6.27
C GLU A 443 -3.41 -44.79 -5.08
N GLY A 444 -4.72 -44.58 -5.26
CA GLY A 444 -5.76 -44.99 -4.31
C GLY A 444 -7.06 -44.22 -4.44
N LEU A 445 -8.06 -44.60 -3.64
CA LEU A 445 -9.25 -43.76 -3.36
C LEU A 445 -9.05 -42.90 -2.10
N ASN A 446 -8.05 -43.22 -1.27
CA ASN A 446 -7.68 -42.49 -0.07
C ASN A 446 -6.47 -41.59 -0.36
N ASN A 447 -6.72 -40.42 -0.95
CA ASN A 447 -5.70 -39.40 -1.16
C ASN A 447 -5.41 -38.69 0.18
N GLU A 448 -4.70 -39.35 1.09
CA GLU A 448 -4.12 -38.69 2.26
C GLU A 448 -3.02 -37.73 1.80
N GLU A 449 -3.16 -36.47 2.18
CA GLU A 449 -2.21 -35.39 1.87
C GLU A 449 -1.41 -35.05 3.12
N TYR A 450 -0.09 -35.10 3.00
CA TYR A 450 0.87 -34.80 4.04
C TYR A 450 1.51 -33.44 3.80
N GLN A 451 1.66 -32.63 4.85
CA GLN A 451 2.16 -31.26 4.77
C GLN A 451 3.41 -31.07 5.64
N ILE A 452 4.44 -30.44 5.07
CA ILE A 452 5.69 -30.07 5.76
C ILE A 452 5.87 -28.55 5.64
N VAL A 453 6.04 -27.85 6.77
CA VAL A 453 6.26 -26.39 6.81
C VAL A 453 7.76 -26.08 6.84
N ILE A 454 8.18 -25.10 6.04
CA ILE A 454 9.57 -24.81 5.68
C ILE A 454 9.82 -23.30 5.79
N GLY A 455 11.03 -22.88 6.18
CA GLY A 455 11.38 -21.47 6.35
C GLY A 455 11.36 -20.63 5.07
N ASN A 456 11.18 -19.31 5.24
CA ASN A 456 11.15 -18.27 4.20
C ASN A 456 12.26 -18.35 3.14
N ASP A 457 13.49 -18.66 3.53
CA ASP A 457 14.66 -18.57 2.65
C ASP A 457 14.99 -19.88 1.90
N THR A 458 14.30 -20.97 2.24
CA THR A 458 14.50 -22.29 1.66
C THR A 458 13.68 -22.48 0.38
N THR A 459 14.35 -22.81 -0.72
CA THR A 459 13.75 -23.08 -2.04
C THR A 459 14.01 -24.51 -2.54
N ARG A 460 14.45 -25.41 -1.65
CA ARG A 460 14.69 -26.83 -1.91
C ARG A 460 14.48 -27.64 -0.64
N TYR A 461 13.96 -28.85 -0.73
CA TYR A 461 13.70 -29.71 0.43
C TYR A 461 13.70 -31.18 0.04
N ILE A 462 14.35 -32.03 0.83
CA ILE A 462 14.30 -33.49 0.65
C ILE A 462 13.18 -33.99 1.55
N ILE A 463 12.18 -34.66 0.95
CA ILE A 463 11.19 -35.44 1.69
C ILE A 463 11.75 -36.86 1.82
N ASP A 464 11.75 -37.39 3.03
CA ASP A 464 12.15 -38.75 3.42
C ASP A 464 10.93 -39.60 3.87
N ASP A 465 11.20 -40.81 4.39
CA ASP A 465 10.21 -41.82 4.83
C ASP A 465 9.11 -42.18 3.81
N LEU A 466 9.38 -42.03 2.51
CA LEU A 466 8.48 -42.44 1.42
C LEU A 466 8.51 -43.98 1.20
N GLU A 467 7.40 -44.55 0.71
CA GLU A 467 7.34 -45.97 0.33
C GLU A 467 8.12 -46.20 -0.99
N PRO A 468 9.02 -47.21 -1.09
CA PRO A 468 9.74 -47.55 -2.33
C PRO A 468 8.85 -48.01 -3.47
N ALA A 469 9.32 -47.80 -4.71
CA ALA A 469 8.63 -48.15 -5.95
C ALA A 469 7.19 -47.59 -6.08
N HIS A 470 6.96 -46.36 -5.59
CA HIS A 470 5.63 -45.73 -5.60
C HIS A 470 5.63 -44.33 -6.21
N ASN A 471 4.50 -44.01 -6.85
CA ASN A 471 4.22 -42.71 -7.43
C ASN A 471 3.69 -41.72 -6.37
N TYR A 472 4.25 -40.52 -6.34
CA TYR A 472 3.84 -39.41 -5.48
C TYR A 472 3.59 -38.14 -6.29
N THR A 473 2.61 -37.35 -5.86
CA THR A 473 2.30 -36.01 -6.37
C THR A 473 2.70 -34.98 -5.33
N PHE A 474 3.31 -33.87 -5.76
CA PHE A 474 3.82 -32.81 -4.91
C PHE A 474 3.40 -31.42 -5.40
N TYR A 475 3.16 -30.49 -4.48
CA TYR A 475 3.04 -29.06 -4.76
C TYR A 475 3.56 -28.21 -3.59
N VAL A 476 3.78 -26.92 -3.82
CA VAL A 476 4.27 -25.98 -2.80
C VAL A 476 3.34 -24.77 -2.67
N VAL A 477 3.15 -24.31 -1.44
CA VAL A 477 2.40 -23.10 -1.07
C VAL A 477 3.35 -22.13 -0.36
N ALA A 478 3.27 -20.83 -0.65
CA ALA A 478 4.00 -19.78 0.06
C ALA A 478 3.10 -19.10 1.09
N TYR A 479 3.65 -18.64 2.21
CA TYR A 479 2.92 -17.97 3.30
C TYR A 479 3.51 -16.60 3.56
N MET A 480 2.64 -15.60 3.75
CA MET A 480 2.96 -14.28 4.30
C MET A 480 2.06 -14.01 5.52
N PRO A 481 2.34 -12.99 6.36
CA PRO A 481 1.58 -12.76 7.61
C PRO A 481 0.06 -12.54 7.46
N MET A 482 -0.45 -12.29 6.24
CA MET A 482 -1.88 -12.11 5.94
C MET A 482 -2.51 -13.24 5.12
N GLY A 483 -1.78 -14.31 4.79
CA GLY A 483 -2.34 -15.49 4.13
C GLY A 483 -1.37 -16.37 3.37
N ALA A 484 -1.90 -17.49 2.89
CA ALA A 484 -1.22 -18.42 1.97
C ALA A 484 -1.43 -17.99 0.51
N SER A 485 -0.49 -18.37 -0.37
CA SER A 485 -0.63 -18.30 -1.82
C SER A 485 -1.62 -19.36 -2.33
N ARG A 486 -1.87 -19.36 -3.63
CA ARG A 486 -2.35 -20.56 -4.32
C ARG A 486 -1.23 -21.60 -4.39
N MET A 487 -1.60 -22.88 -4.56
CA MET A 487 -0.65 -23.95 -4.86
C MET A 487 0.16 -23.65 -6.13
N SER A 488 1.39 -24.14 -6.20
CA SER A 488 2.13 -24.30 -7.46
C SER A 488 1.42 -25.27 -8.40
N ASP A 489 1.94 -25.43 -9.61
CA ASP A 489 1.65 -26.60 -10.43
C ASP A 489 2.02 -27.90 -9.68
N ASN A 490 1.33 -28.99 -9.99
CA ASN A 490 1.65 -30.31 -9.45
C ASN A 490 2.82 -30.94 -10.20
N VAL A 491 3.78 -31.51 -9.48
CA VAL A 491 4.83 -32.37 -10.05
C VAL A 491 4.63 -33.81 -9.57
N PHE A 492 4.97 -34.77 -10.43
CA PHE A 492 4.81 -36.20 -10.16
C PHE A 492 6.18 -36.86 -10.20
N GLN A 493 6.51 -37.69 -9.22
CA GLN A 493 7.80 -38.38 -9.16
C GLN A 493 7.69 -39.75 -8.48
N HIS A 494 8.55 -40.68 -8.89
CA HIS A 494 8.57 -42.07 -8.44
C HIS A 494 9.78 -42.33 -7.52
N THR A 495 9.59 -43.00 -6.38
CA THR A 495 10.68 -43.50 -5.54
C THR A 495 11.39 -44.69 -6.20
N LEU A 496 12.69 -44.90 -5.95
CA LEU A 496 13.37 -46.08 -6.50
C LEU A 496 12.82 -47.39 -5.89
N GLU A 497 13.06 -48.51 -6.57
CA GLU A 497 12.94 -49.82 -5.92
C GLU A 497 13.93 -49.96 -4.75
N ASP A 498 13.68 -50.92 -3.88
CA ASP A 498 14.57 -51.35 -2.81
C ASP A 498 14.59 -52.89 -2.73
N VAL A 499 15.40 -53.49 -1.86
CA VAL A 499 15.40 -54.94 -1.67
C VAL A 499 14.14 -55.41 -0.89
N PRO A 500 13.64 -56.63 -1.16
CA PRO A 500 12.49 -57.19 -0.46
C PRO A 500 12.68 -57.25 1.07
N LEU A 501 11.66 -56.81 1.80
CA LEU A 501 11.69 -56.69 3.26
C LEU A 501 11.61 -58.04 3.99
N ARG A 502 11.15 -59.09 3.31
CA ARG A 502 10.91 -60.42 3.88
C ARG A 502 11.09 -61.50 2.82
N ALA A 503 11.48 -62.69 3.24
CA ALA A 503 11.46 -63.87 2.38
C ALA A 503 10.03 -64.35 2.08
N PRO A 504 9.77 -64.97 0.91
CA PRO A 504 8.55 -65.75 0.65
C PRO A 504 8.34 -66.88 1.68
N GLU A 505 7.07 -67.18 2.00
CA GLU A 505 6.73 -68.34 2.85
C GLU A 505 6.70 -69.63 2.01
N LEU A 506 7.38 -70.68 2.48
CA LEU A 506 7.59 -71.95 1.77
C LEU A 506 6.55 -73.02 2.14
N SER A 507 6.15 -73.78 1.11
CA SER A 507 5.42 -75.05 1.20
C SER A 507 6.21 -76.14 0.46
N LEU A 508 6.28 -77.34 1.03
CA LEU A 508 7.10 -78.45 0.57
C LEU A 508 6.25 -79.73 0.55
N THR A 509 6.29 -80.47 -0.56
CA THR A 509 5.42 -81.64 -0.74
C THR A 509 6.15 -82.73 -1.53
N SER A 510 6.32 -83.91 -0.95
CA SER A 510 6.95 -85.03 -1.66
C SER A 510 6.02 -85.61 -2.74
N ARG A 511 6.52 -85.72 -3.98
CA ARG A 511 5.80 -86.38 -5.08
C ARG A 511 6.23 -87.84 -5.26
N SER A 512 7.45 -88.18 -4.84
CA SER A 512 8.02 -89.53 -4.85
C SER A 512 9.06 -89.68 -3.73
N PRO A 513 9.68 -90.85 -3.54
CA PRO A 513 10.85 -91.02 -2.66
C PRO A 513 12.08 -90.19 -3.06
N THR A 514 12.15 -89.66 -4.29
CA THR A 514 13.30 -88.91 -4.82
C THR A 514 13.00 -87.46 -5.14
N ASP A 515 11.74 -87.01 -5.07
CA ASP A 515 11.35 -85.69 -5.60
C ASP A 515 10.46 -84.88 -4.63
N ILE A 516 10.85 -83.61 -4.41
CA ILE A 516 10.12 -82.63 -3.58
C ILE A 516 9.61 -81.51 -4.49
N GLN A 517 8.29 -81.31 -4.52
CA GLN A 517 7.69 -80.09 -5.03
C GLN A 517 7.91 -78.98 -4.00
N VAL A 518 8.49 -77.87 -4.43
CA VAL A 518 8.70 -76.66 -3.64
C VAL A 518 7.79 -75.57 -4.20
N SER A 519 6.97 -74.94 -3.37
CA SER A 519 6.12 -73.82 -3.76
C SER A 519 6.12 -72.69 -2.73
N TRP A 520 5.84 -71.48 -3.18
CA TRP A 520 5.83 -70.28 -2.35
C TRP A 520 4.80 -69.28 -2.87
N GLN A 521 4.29 -68.45 -1.96
CA GLN A 521 3.44 -67.32 -2.33
C GLN A 521 4.31 -66.14 -2.81
N PRO A 522 3.91 -65.41 -3.87
CA PRO A 522 4.51 -64.12 -4.20
C PRO A 522 4.45 -63.16 -3.00
N LEU A 523 5.47 -62.31 -2.86
CA LEU A 523 5.42 -61.24 -1.86
C LEU A 523 4.38 -60.19 -2.27
N PRO A 524 3.49 -59.75 -1.37
CA PRO A 524 2.67 -58.56 -1.58
C PRO A 524 3.53 -57.32 -1.83
N ASP A 525 3.04 -56.36 -2.61
CA ASP A 525 3.81 -55.21 -3.12
C ASP A 525 4.54 -54.42 -2.00
N LYS A 526 3.85 -54.22 -0.87
CA LYS A 526 4.40 -53.54 0.32
C LYS A 526 5.60 -54.27 0.96
N LEU A 527 5.74 -55.58 0.73
CA LEU A 527 6.86 -56.40 1.22
C LEU A 527 7.91 -56.65 0.14
N SER A 528 7.55 -56.59 -1.14
CA SER A 528 8.52 -56.70 -2.24
C SER A 528 9.35 -55.42 -2.43
N ARG A 529 8.78 -54.24 -2.14
CA ARG A 529 9.45 -52.91 -2.25
C ARG A 529 10.00 -52.61 -3.66
N GLY A 530 9.40 -53.24 -4.67
CA GLY A 530 9.79 -53.24 -6.08
C GLY A 530 9.26 -54.48 -6.80
N ARG A 531 9.49 -54.60 -8.10
CA ARG A 531 9.12 -55.78 -8.90
C ARG A 531 10.11 -56.92 -8.62
N VAL A 532 9.62 -58.04 -8.07
CA VAL A 532 10.44 -59.24 -7.91
C VAL A 532 10.85 -59.77 -9.28
N CYS A 533 12.16 -59.81 -9.53
CA CYS A 533 12.75 -60.23 -10.80
C CYS A 533 13.33 -61.65 -10.74
N SER A 534 13.73 -62.11 -9.55
CA SER A 534 14.36 -63.43 -9.34
C SER A 534 14.08 -63.98 -7.94
N TYR A 535 14.10 -65.31 -7.82
CA TYR A 535 14.17 -66.07 -6.58
C TYR A 535 15.41 -66.96 -6.58
N ARG A 536 15.98 -67.23 -5.40
CA ARG A 536 17.04 -68.24 -5.22
C ARG A 536 16.60 -69.25 -4.18
N LEU A 537 16.40 -70.49 -4.62
CA LEU A 537 16.14 -71.64 -3.76
C LEU A 537 17.48 -72.25 -3.35
N SER A 538 17.72 -72.40 -2.05
CA SER A 538 18.90 -73.06 -1.49
C SER A 538 18.49 -74.34 -0.77
N TYR A 539 19.19 -75.45 -0.99
CA TYR A 539 18.88 -76.73 -0.36
C TYR A 539 20.14 -77.54 -0.02
N ARG A 540 20.02 -78.42 0.98
CA ARG A 540 21.04 -79.40 1.40
C ARG A 540 20.40 -80.53 2.20
N THR A 541 21.12 -81.61 2.50
CA THR A 541 20.66 -82.57 3.52
C THR A 541 20.88 -82.01 4.94
N SER A 542 20.30 -82.64 5.96
CA SER A 542 20.58 -82.30 7.36
C SER A 542 21.97 -82.73 7.84
N SER A 543 22.66 -83.60 7.10
CA SER A 543 24.00 -84.11 7.41
C SER A 543 25.12 -83.37 6.67
N ASP A 544 24.79 -82.64 5.59
CA ASP A 544 25.75 -81.91 4.76
C ASP A 544 25.93 -80.45 5.21
N SER A 545 27.13 -79.92 5.02
CA SER A 545 27.47 -78.50 5.19
C SER A 545 27.46 -77.73 3.88
N ALA A 546 27.62 -78.41 2.73
CA ALA A 546 27.49 -77.80 1.41
C ALA A 546 26.03 -77.40 1.15
N VAL A 547 25.83 -76.34 0.35
CA VAL A 547 24.51 -75.81 0.00
C VAL A 547 24.41 -75.71 -1.51
N SER A 548 23.52 -76.49 -2.11
CA SER A 548 23.12 -76.36 -3.51
C SER A 548 22.19 -75.16 -3.67
N GLN A 549 22.30 -74.43 -4.78
CA GLN A 549 21.49 -73.25 -5.06
C GLN A 549 20.96 -73.28 -6.49
N ILE A 550 19.72 -72.85 -6.67
CA ILE A 550 19.02 -72.73 -7.96
C ILE A 550 18.41 -71.34 -8.04
N GLU A 551 18.71 -70.61 -9.12
CA GLU A 551 18.09 -69.32 -9.41
C GLU A 551 16.92 -69.49 -10.39
N LEU A 552 15.83 -68.77 -10.13
CA LEU A 552 14.53 -68.97 -10.75
C LEU A 552 13.91 -67.60 -11.09
N PRO A 553 13.28 -67.42 -12.27
CA PRO A 553 12.63 -66.15 -12.61
C PRO A 553 11.56 -65.73 -11.59
N GLY A 554 11.40 -64.42 -11.36
CA GLY A 554 10.44 -63.83 -10.40
C GLY A 554 8.96 -64.16 -10.67
N GLU A 555 8.64 -64.68 -11.85
CA GLU A 555 7.31 -65.17 -12.24
C GLU A 555 7.05 -66.63 -11.77
N LYS A 556 8.05 -67.32 -11.22
CA LYS A 556 7.88 -68.66 -10.64
C LYS A 556 7.31 -68.57 -9.22
N THR A 557 6.32 -69.42 -8.95
CA THR A 557 5.77 -69.70 -7.62
C THR A 557 5.99 -71.15 -7.17
N GLN A 558 6.61 -71.98 -8.03
CA GLN A 558 6.93 -73.37 -7.74
C GLN A 558 8.07 -73.92 -8.60
N HIS A 559 8.75 -74.93 -8.07
CA HIS A 559 9.85 -75.68 -8.69
C HIS A 559 9.84 -77.13 -8.17
N LEU A 560 10.33 -78.08 -8.96
CA LEU A 560 10.46 -79.49 -8.57
C LEU A 560 11.94 -79.80 -8.39
N LEU A 561 12.33 -80.26 -7.20
CA LEU A 561 13.65 -80.84 -6.95
C LEU A 561 13.56 -82.35 -7.18
N GLU A 562 14.45 -82.89 -8.02
CA GLU A 562 14.48 -84.29 -8.45
C GLU A 562 15.83 -84.94 -8.09
N ASN A 563 15.91 -86.27 -8.17
CA ASN A 563 17.13 -87.06 -7.90
C ASN A 563 17.65 -86.97 -6.44
N LEU A 564 16.76 -86.72 -5.48
CA LEU A 564 17.06 -86.68 -4.05
C LEU A 564 17.19 -88.11 -3.48
N GLN A 565 17.88 -88.25 -2.34
CA GLN A 565 17.99 -89.52 -1.64
C GLN A 565 16.70 -89.82 -0.85
N PRO A 566 16.17 -91.07 -0.89
CA PRO A 566 15.05 -91.49 -0.03
C PRO A 566 15.37 -91.46 1.46
N ASP A 567 14.33 -91.39 2.31
CA ASP A 567 14.37 -91.33 3.79
C ASP A 567 15.35 -90.31 4.39
N THR A 568 15.61 -89.22 3.65
CA THR A 568 16.63 -88.22 3.97
C THR A 568 15.96 -86.90 4.32
N ILE A 569 16.41 -86.25 5.40
CA ILE A 569 15.97 -84.88 5.72
C ILE A 569 16.74 -83.91 4.83
N TYR A 570 16.02 -83.10 4.09
CA TYR A 570 16.52 -81.92 3.39
C TYR A 570 16.14 -80.65 4.15
N LEU A 571 17.05 -79.69 4.17
CA LEU A 571 16.83 -78.33 4.66
C LEU A 571 16.76 -77.41 3.44
N LEU A 572 15.68 -76.62 3.33
CA LEU A 572 15.42 -75.73 2.20
C LEU A 572 15.15 -74.30 2.68
N ARG A 573 15.57 -73.30 1.90
CA ARG A 573 15.22 -71.89 2.11
C ARG A 573 15.15 -71.12 0.79
N ILE A 574 14.40 -70.02 0.78
CA ILE A 574 14.22 -69.17 -0.40
C ILE A 574 14.53 -67.71 -0.09
N VAL A 575 14.96 -66.95 -1.09
CA VAL A 575 15.12 -65.50 -1.05
C VAL A 575 14.61 -64.90 -2.36
N ALA A 576 14.04 -63.69 -2.28
CA ALA A 576 13.57 -62.90 -3.42
C ALA A 576 14.56 -61.76 -3.75
N ALA A 577 14.57 -61.31 -5.00
CA ALA A 577 15.29 -60.11 -5.43
C ALA A 577 14.42 -59.18 -6.29
N THR A 578 14.60 -57.88 -6.12
CA THR A 578 14.18 -56.81 -7.03
C THR A 578 15.33 -56.44 -7.97
N SER A 579 15.19 -55.40 -8.81
CA SER A 579 16.31 -54.91 -9.64
C SER A 579 17.52 -54.42 -8.82
N VAL A 580 17.31 -54.08 -7.54
CA VAL A 580 18.35 -53.61 -6.60
C VAL A 580 19.19 -54.76 -6.05
N GLY A 581 18.59 -55.92 -5.78
CA GLY A 581 19.30 -57.07 -5.23
C GLY A 581 18.44 -57.97 -4.33
N TRP A 582 19.13 -58.89 -3.64
CA TRP A 582 18.55 -59.92 -2.78
C TRP A 582 18.11 -59.37 -1.42
N GLY A 583 16.89 -59.68 -1.00
CA GLY A 583 16.36 -59.39 0.34
C GLY A 583 16.81 -60.38 1.40
N GLU A 584 16.08 -60.42 2.53
CA GLU A 584 16.32 -61.42 3.58
C GLU A 584 16.02 -62.85 3.09
N GLN A 585 16.85 -63.81 3.47
CA GLN A 585 16.64 -65.24 3.16
C GLN A 585 15.73 -65.89 4.21
N SER A 586 14.84 -66.80 3.81
CA SER A 586 14.02 -67.53 4.77
C SER A 586 14.90 -68.36 5.71
N ALA A 587 14.41 -68.56 6.94
CA ALA A 587 14.93 -69.63 7.79
C ALA A 587 14.77 -71.00 7.10
N TRP A 588 15.60 -71.96 7.48
CA TRP A 588 15.64 -73.30 6.91
C TRP A 588 14.40 -74.12 7.32
N THR A 589 13.60 -74.52 6.33
CA THR A 589 12.46 -75.43 6.49
C THR A 589 12.92 -76.87 6.25
N SER A 590 12.53 -77.81 7.11
CA SER A 590 12.99 -79.20 7.07
C SER A 590 11.94 -80.15 6.49
N HIS A 591 12.30 -80.93 5.46
CA HIS A 591 11.41 -81.87 4.78
C HIS A 591 12.07 -83.24 4.67
N ARG A 592 11.35 -84.34 4.99
CA ARG A 592 11.88 -85.70 4.85
C ARG A 592 11.35 -86.35 3.57
N THR A 593 12.24 -86.82 2.70
CA THR A 593 11.85 -87.64 1.54
C THR A 593 11.27 -88.99 2.00
N PRO A 594 10.26 -89.54 1.31
CA PRO A 594 9.70 -90.85 1.64
C PRO A 594 10.73 -91.97 1.58
N LYS A 595 10.46 -93.06 2.30
CA LYS A 595 11.19 -94.33 2.13
C LYS A 595 10.89 -94.92 0.75
N ALA A 596 11.92 -95.40 0.06
CA ALA A 596 11.73 -96.20 -1.14
C ALA A 596 11.03 -97.53 -0.77
N SER A 597 9.81 -97.73 -1.28
CA SER A 597 8.98 -98.89 -0.99
C SER A 597 8.18 -99.30 -2.24
N GLY A 598 8.04 -100.59 -2.47
CA GLY A 598 7.19 -101.14 -3.55
C GLY A 598 5.70 -101.17 -3.23
N ALA A 599 5.28 -100.73 -2.04
CA ALA A 599 3.89 -100.74 -1.60
C ALA A 599 3.23 -99.35 -1.72
N GLN A 600 1.97 -99.32 -2.18
CA GLN A 600 1.25 -98.07 -2.43
C GLN A 600 0.77 -97.42 -1.12
N VAL A 601 1.53 -96.44 -0.64
CA VAL A 601 1.16 -95.55 0.46
C VAL A 601 0.37 -94.33 -0.04
N PRO A 602 -0.34 -93.58 0.83
CA PRO A 602 -1.04 -92.37 0.41
C PRO A 602 -0.09 -91.28 -0.09
N LEU A 603 -0.54 -90.50 -1.08
CA LEU A 603 0.09 -89.25 -1.45
C LEU A 603 -0.08 -88.20 -0.33
N ALA A 604 0.79 -87.19 -0.35
CA ALA A 604 0.69 -86.07 0.58
C ALA A 604 -0.61 -85.28 0.32
N PRO A 605 -1.42 -85.00 1.35
CA PRO A 605 -2.63 -84.20 1.17
C PRO A 605 -2.25 -82.73 0.95
N GLU A 606 -2.98 -82.03 0.08
CA GLU A 606 -2.73 -80.62 -0.22
C GLU A 606 -3.03 -79.77 1.01
N LEU A 607 -1.98 -79.20 1.62
CA LEU A 607 -2.02 -78.41 2.85
C LEU A 607 -2.25 -76.93 2.56
N HIS A 608 -3.15 -76.31 3.33
CA HIS A 608 -3.34 -74.86 3.35
C HIS A 608 -3.38 -74.36 4.80
N LEU A 609 -2.54 -73.38 5.12
CA LEU A 609 -2.51 -72.69 6.41
C LEU A 609 -3.08 -71.26 6.29
N GLU A 610 -3.88 -70.85 7.28
CA GLU A 610 -4.54 -69.56 7.36
C GLU A 610 -4.43 -69.03 8.80
N SER A 611 -3.74 -67.92 9.04
CA SER A 611 -3.65 -67.32 10.40
C SER A 611 -4.96 -66.61 10.74
N LEU A 612 -5.70 -67.10 11.73
CA LEU A 612 -6.99 -66.51 12.12
C LEU A 612 -6.83 -65.29 13.03
N ASN A 613 -5.83 -65.31 13.92
CA ASN A 613 -5.38 -64.16 14.69
C ASN A 613 -3.94 -64.42 15.21
N CYS A 614 -3.47 -63.62 16.17
CA CYS A 614 -2.11 -63.72 16.71
C CYS A 614 -1.81 -64.97 17.57
N THR A 615 -2.81 -65.75 17.96
CA THR A 615 -2.65 -66.97 18.78
C THR A 615 -3.37 -68.20 18.21
N THR A 616 -3.98 -68.11 17.01
CA THR A 616 -4.62 -69.25 16.33
C THR A 616 -4.31 -69.33 14.82
N ILE A 617 -4.09 -70.55 14.35
CA ILE A 617 -3.93 -70.90 12.93
C ILE A 617 -5.00 -71.93 12.57
N LEU A 618 -5.68 -71.72 11.44
CA LEU A 618 -6.52 -72.72 10.80
C LEU A 618 -5.68 -73.53 9.81
N VAL A 619 -5.62 -74.83 10.05
CA VAL A 619 -5.06 -75.84 9.16
C VAL A 619 -6.22 -76.42 8.35
N ARG A 620 -6.05 -76.52 7.03
CA ARG A 620 -7.01 -77.14 6.12
C ARG A 620 -6.25 -78.07 5.19
N TRP A 621 -6.85 -79.19 4.82
CA TRP A 621 -6.26 -80.10 3.85
C TRP A 621 -7.31 -80.72 2.95
N GLN A 622 -6.94 -81.02 1.70
CA GLN A 622 -7.85 -81.74 0.81
C GLN A 622 -7.97 -83.21 1.22
N LEU A 623 -9.19 -83.73 1.17
CA LEU A 623 -9.45 -85.17 1.36
C LEU A 623 -8.86 -85.95 0.17
N ALA A 624 -8.17 -87.03 0.47
CA ALA A 624 -7.48 -87.82 -0.56
C ALA A 624 -8.46 -88.31 -1.65
N PRO A 625 -8.12 -88.20 -2.96
CA PRO A 625 -9.00 -88.63 -4.05
C PRO A 625 -9.40 -90.10 -3.94
N ARG A 626 -10.60 -90.46 -4.44
CA ARG A 626 -11.15 -91.83 -4.38
C ARG A 626 -10.25 -92.91 -5.01
N ASN A 627 -9.30 -92.50 -5.86
CA ASN A 627 -8.37 -93.37 -6.57
C ASN A 627 -7.01 -93.53 -5.84
N SER A 628 -6.86 -92.97 -4.63
CA SER A 628 -5.68 -93.11 -3.78
C SER A 628 -5.76 -94.36 -2.89
N ALA A 629 -4.63 -94.80 -2.36
CA ALA A 629 -4.58 -95.97 -1.46
C ALA A 629 -5.36 -95.69 -0.17
N SER A 630 -6.33 -96.56 0.15
CA SER A 630 -7.38 -96.36 1.17
C SER A 630 -6.88 -95.73 2.48
N VAL A 631 -7.13 -94.42 2.64
CA VAL A 631 -6.68 -93.63 3.78
C VAL A 631 -7.51 -93.98 5.01
N ARG A 632 -6.81 -94.28 6.12
CA ARG A 632 -7.40 -94.58 7.43
C ARG A 632 -7.53 -93.34 8.31
N GLY A 633 -6.68 -92.34 8.08
CA GLY A 633 -6.68 -91.07 8.80
C GLY A 633 -5.52 -90.17 8.38
N TYR A 634 -5.37 -89.05 9.09
CA TYR A 634 -4.29 -88.09 8.92
C TYR A 634 -3.52 -87.91 10.24
N LYS A 635 -2.24 -87.58 10.15
CA LYS A 635 -1.40 -87.18 11.29
C LYS A 635 -0.92 -85.74 11.07
N LEU A 636 -1.21 -84.87 12.03
CA LEU A 636 -0.79 -83.48 12.05
C LEU A 636 0.28 -83.28 13.12
N PHE A 637 1.41 -82.71 12.74
CA PHE A 637 2.50 -82.31 13.63
C PHE A 637 2.61 -80.78 13.55
N TYR A 638 2.82 -80.11 14.68
CA TYR A 638 3.07 -78.66 14.68
C TYR A 638 3.98 -78.25 15.83
N HIS A 639 4.97 -77.41 15.56
CA HIS A 639 5.89 -76.91 16.58
C HIS A 639 6.37 -75.50 16.26
N GLU A 640 6.81 -74.76 17.28
CA GLU A 640 7.57 -73.54 17.08
C GLU A 640 8.92 -73.89 16.42
N GLU A 641 9.43 -73.05 15.53
CA GLU A 641 10.71 -73.27 14.83
C GLU A 641 11.93 -73.48 15.77
N SER A 642 11.85 -73.03 17.03
CA SER A 642 12.87 -73.23 18.06
C SER A 642 12.71 -74.52 18.90
N GLN A 643 11.60 -75.23 18.74
CA GLN A 643 11.18 -76.39 19.56
C GLN A 643 11.21 -77.70 18.75
N PRO A 644 11.35 -78.88 19.39
CA PRO A 644 11.32 -80.16 18.69
C PRO A 644 9.93 -80.48 18.10
N GLU A 645 9.91 -81.37 17.11
CA GLU A 645 8.68 -81.86 16.45
C GLU A 645 7.70 -82.46 17.48
N SER A 646 6.42 -82.08 17.38
CA SER A 646 5.39 -82.51 18.34
C SER A 646 5.05 -83.99 18.23
N THR A 647 4.40 -84.53 19.25
CA THR A 647 3.59 -85.74 19.05
C THR A 647 2.47 -85.46 18.03
N PRO A 648 2.13 -86.41 17.14
CA PRO A 648 1.12 -86.18 16.12
C PRO A 648 -0.30 -86.23 16.68
N VAL A 649 -1.09 -85.20 16.37
CA VAL A 649 -2.55 -85.25 16.53
C VAL A 649 -3.12 -86.10 15.38
N GLN A 650 -3.90 -87.13 15.72
CA GLN A 650 -4.48 -88.04 14.73
C GLN A 650 -5.94 -87.68 14.42
N PHE A 651 -6.28 -87.71 13.14
CA PHE A 651 -7.60 -87.37 12.61
C PHE A 651 -8.18 -88.52 11.78
N HIS A 652 -9.50 -88.62 11.71
CA HIS A 652 -10.19 -89.64 10.94
C HIS A 652 -10.13 -89.35 9.44
N ALA A 653 -10.33 -90.37 8.59
CA ALA A 653 -10.28 -90.23 7.13
C ALA A 653 -11.30 -89.23 6.54
N SER A 654 -12.33 -88.86 7.31
CA SER A 654 -13.35 -87.85 6.97
C SER A 654 -12.92 -86.41 7.21
N ASP A 655 -11.87 -86.18 7.99
CA ASP A 655 -11.56 -84.86 8.54
C ASP A 655 -10.67 -84.09 7.57
N ASN A 656 -10.91 -82.78 7.43
CA ASN A 656 -10.27 -81.93 6.42
C ASN A 656 -9.80 -80.55 6.93
N LYS A 657 -9.90 -80.31 8.26
CA LYS A 657 -9.50 -79.06 8.91
C LYS A 657 -9.28 -79.23 10.40
N HIS A 658 -8.42 -78.41 10.97
CA HIS A 658 -8.19 -78.30 12.40
C HIS A 658 -7.75 -76.88 12.77
N THR A 659 -8.16 -76.36 13.94
CA THR A 659 -7.70 -75.05 14.43
C THR A 659 -6.70 -75.26 15.55
N ILE A 660 -5.45 -74.91 15.31
CA ILE A 660 -4.40 -74.85 16.33
C ILE A 660 -4.56 -73.53 17.08
N GLY A 661 -4.52 -73.56 18.41
CA GLY A 661 -4.68 -72.38 19.27
C GLY A 661 -3.81 -72.42 20.51
N GLY A 662 -3.70 -71.27 21.18
CA GLY A 662 -2.75 -71.08 22.29
C GLY A 662 -1.32 -70.86 21.82
N LEU A 663 -1.14 -70.33 20.60
CA LEU A 663 0.15 -70.05 19.99
C LEU A 663 0.72 -68.70 20.45
N ASP A 664 2.04 -68.58 20.46
CA ASP A 664 2.72 -67.32 20.76
C ASP A 664 2.64 -66.34 19.56
N PRO A 665 2.43 -65.04 19.79
CA PRO A 665 2.44 -64.03 18.73
C PRO A 665 3.83 -63.77 18.15
N ARG A 666 3.89 -63.45 16.85
CA ARG A 666 5.15 -63.19 16.10
C ARG A 666 6.11 -64.39 16.05
N LYS A 667 5.67 -65.60 16.39
CA LYS A 667 6.47 -66.83 16.26
C LYS A 667 6.18 -67.52 14.92
N LYS A 668 7.20 -68.17 14.38
CA LYS A 668 7.06 -69.01 13.18
C LYS A 668 6.79 -70.45 13.61
N TYR A 669 5.76 -71.05 13.03
CA TYR A 669 5.36 -72.42 13.28
C TYR A 669 5.58 -73.26 12.02
N HIS A 670 6.17 -74.44 12.23
CA HIS A 670 6.28 -75.49 11.22
C HIS A 670 5.07 -76.41 11.38
N VAL A 671 4.27 -76.58 10.34
CA VAL A 671 3.08 -77.45 10.35
C VAL A 671 3.23 -78.49 9.25
N LYS A 672 3.11 -79.76 9.65
CA LYS A 672 3.34 -80.92 8.80
C LYS A 672 2.14 -81.85 8.88
N ILE A 673 1.67 -82.32 7.73
CA ILE A 673 0.58 -83.29 7.65
C ILE A 673 0.95 -84.46 6.73
N LEU A 674 0.50 -85.66 7.10
CA LEU A 674 0.54 -86.84 6.23
C LEU A 674 -0.76 -87.65 6.37
N ALA A 675 -1.12 -88.35 5.31
CA ALA A 675 -2.19 -89.36 5.32
C ALA A 675 -1.59 -90.75 5.58
N TYR A 676 -2.28 -91.63 6.30
CA TYR A 676 -1.80 -92.99 6.57
C TYR A 676 -2.84 -94.06 6.21
N ASN A 677 -2.37 -95.25 5.85
CA ASN A 677 -3.20 -96.40 5.48
C ASN A 677 -2.84 -97.65 6.30
N VAL A 678 -3.18 -98.85 5.82
CA VAL A 678 -2.86 -100.13 6.47
C VAL A 678 -1.39 -100.57 6.32
N VAL A 679 -0.65 -100.00 5.36
CA VAL A 679 0.78 -100.26 5.13
C VAL A 679 1.64 -99.36 6.03
N GLY A 680 1.21 -98.11 6.25
CA GLY A 680 1.87 -97.18 7.13
C GLY A 680 1.57 -95.73 6.78
N ASP A 681 2.50 -94.85 7.16
CA ASP A 681 2.44 -93.42 6.90
C ASP A 681 2.80 -93.12 5.43
N GLY A 682 1.99 -92.29 4.79
CA GLY A 682 2.19 -91.81 3.43
C GLY A 682 3.13 -90.61 3.35
N TYR A 683 3.14 -89.96 2.19
CA TYR A 683 4.00 -88.82 1.95
C TYR A 683 3.55 -87.61 2.78
N GLN A 684 4.50 -86.77 3.19
CA GLN A 684 4.26 -85.56 3.98
C GLN A 684 4.17 -84.30 3.10
N ALA A 685 3.31 -83.37 3.54
CA ALA A 685 3.29 -81.98 3.14
C ALA A 685 3.63 -81.11 4.36
N ASP A 686 4.55 -80.17 4.18
CA ASP A 686 5.15 -79.36 5.23
C ASP A 686 5.07 -77.89 4.80
N GLN A 687 4.44 -77.04 5.62
CA GLN A 687 4.32 -75.61 5.35
C GLN A 687 4.68 -74.83 6.62
N THR A 688 5.43 -73.74 6.45
CA THR A 688 5.67 -72.79 7.54
C THR A 688 4.73 -71.60 7.44
N ILE A 689 4.27 -71.10 8.58
CA ILE A 689 3.47 -69.89 8.69
C ILE A 689 3.89 -69.08 9.93
N SER A 690 3.74 -67.77 9.85
CA SER A 690 4.02 -66.85 10.95
C SER A 690 2.71 -66.47 11.68
N THR A 691 2.67 -66.54 13.02
CA THR A 691 1.56 -65.87 13.74
C THR A 691 1.73 -64.35 13.61
N PRO A 692 0.68 -63.58 13.26
CA PRO A 692 0.76 -62.13 13.31
C PRO A 692 1.00 -61.66 14.74
N GLY A 693 1.59 -60.48 14.92
CA GLY A 693 1.70 -59.88 16.25
C GLY A 693 0.31 -59.56 16.81
N CYS A 694 0.08 -59.80 18.10
CA CYS A 694 -1.17 -59.34 18.72
C CYS A 694 -1.24 -57.82 18.65
N VAL A 695 -2.37 -57.33 18.16
CA VAL A 695 -2.68 -55.90 18.11
C VAL A 695 -3.00 -55.44 19.54
N SER A 696 -1.94 -55.10 20.26
CA SER A 696 -2.02 -54.13 21.36
C SER A 696 -2.79 -52.91 20.86
N VAL A 697 -3.86 -52.50 21.55
CA VAL A 697 -4.53 -51.22 21.29
C VAL A 697 -3.81 -50.09 22.03
N ARG A 698 -2.48 -50.09 21.87
CA ARG A 698 -1.51 -49.02 22.14
C ARG A 698 -0.45 -49.13 21.07
N ASP A 699 -0.03 -47.98 20.55
CA ASP A 699 0.89 -47.82 19.42
C ASP A 699 0.36 -48.29 18.05
N ARG A 700 -0.94 -48.04 17.83
CA ARG A 700 -1.28 -47.29 16.61
C ARG A 700 -0.95 -45.82 16.88
N LEU A 701 -0.22 -45.18 15.98
CA LEU A 701 -0.34 -43.73 15.80
C LEU A 701 -1.79 -43.46 15.41
N VAL A 702 -2.60 -43.05 16.38
CA VAL A 702 -3.97 -42.62 16.14
C VAL A 702 -3.89 -41.29 15.39
N PRO A 703 -4.35 -41.19 14.14
CA PRO A 703 -4.32 -39.93 13.42
C PRO A 703 -5.10 -38.88 14.22
N PRO A 704 -4.64 -37.61 14.25
CA PRO A 704 -5.32 -36.57 15.00
C PRO A 704 -6.79 -36.49 14.56
N PRO A 705 -7.75 -36.41 15.51
CA PRO A 705 -9.16 -36.49 15.16
C PRO A 705 -9.54 -35.39 14.16
N PRO A 706 -10.51 -35.61 13.26
CA PRO A 706 -10.91 -34.59 12.31
C PRO A 706 -11.40 -33.32 13.03
N PRO A 707 -11.20 -32.12 12.45
CA PRO A 707 -11.58 -30.87 13.09
C PRO A 707 -13.11 -30.77 13.30
N PRO A 708 -13.56 -29.95 14.27
CA PRO A 708 -14.97 -29.58 14.40
C PRO A 708 -15.53 -29.05 13.07
N HIS A 709 -16.72 -29.51 12.71
CA HIS A 709 -17.41 -29.15 11.46
C HIS A 709 -18.60 -28.22 11.76
N ASN A 710 -19.24 -27.65 10.74
CA ASN A 710 -20.35 -26.70 10.90
C ASN A 710 -20.07 -25.58 11.92
N VAL A 711 -18.80 -25.15 12.01
CA VAL A 711 -18.40 -24.02 12.86
C VAL A 711 -19.02 -22.77 12.26
N TYR A 712 -19.82 -22.05 13.04
CA TYR A 712 -20.35 -20.75 12.64
C TYR A 712 -20.25 -19.73 13.79
N ALA A 713 -20.19 -18.46 13.39
CA ALA A 713 -20.11 -17.32 14.28
C ALA A 713 -21.31 -16.41 14.05
N LYS A 714 -21.87 -15.85 15.12
CA LYS A 714 -22.97 -14.88 15.08
C LYS A 714 -22.68 -13.75 16.07
N THR A 715 -22.76 -12.50 15.60
CA THR A 715 -22.61 -11.34 16.48
C THR A 715 -23.71 -11.33 17.54
N ASN A 716 -23.31 -11.13 18.79
CA ASN A 716 -24.22 -11.13 19.94
C ASN A 716 -24.36 -9.72 20.55
N SER A 717 -23.28 -8.94 20.58
CA SER A 717 -23.28 -7.52 20.98
C SER A 717 -22.13 -6.76 20.29
N SER A 718 -21.92 -5.51 20.68
CA SER A 718 -20.72 -4.74 20.31
C SER A 718 -19.43 -5.18 21.01
N THR A 719 -19.51 -6.14 21.94
CA THR A 719 -18.34 -6.69 22.65
C THR A 719 -18.35 -8.23 22.76
N ALA A 720 -19.25 -8.91 22.04
CA ALA A 720 -19.39 -10.36 22.13
C ALA A 720 -19.85 -11.01 20.81
N VAL A 721 -19.29 -12.20 20.54
CA VAL A 721 -19.66 -13.09 19.44
C VAL A 721 -20.02 -14.45 20.01
N PHE A 722 -21.14 -15.01 19.56
CA PHE A 722 -21.52 -16.39 19.84
C PHE A 722 -20.93 -17.32 18.77
N LEU A 723 -20.32 -18.42 19.21
CA LEU A 723 -19.77 -19.48 18.38
C LEU A 723 -20.50 -20.80 18.67
N HIS A 724 -20.68 -21.62 17.64
CA HIS A 724 -21.22 -22.97 17.76
C HIS A 724 -20.59 -23.90 16.73
N TRP A 725 -20.43 -25.19 17.05
CA TRP A 725 -19.83 -26.19 16.16
C TRP A 725 -20.39 -27.61 16.32
N GLY A 726 -20.36 -28.37 15.23
CA GLY A 726 -20.68 -29.79 15.16
C GLY A 726 -19.52 -30.68 15.61
N ARG A 727 -19.80 -31.57 16.55
CA ARG A 727 -18.89 -32.62 17.03
C ARG A 727 -18.72 -33.73 15.95
N PRO A 728 -17.49 -34.13 15.56
CA PRO A 728 -17.28 -35.15 14.53
C PRO A 728 -17.86 -36.53 14.89
N ALA A 729 -18.55 -37.16 13.93
CA ALA A 729 -19.38 -38.36 14.12
C ALA A 729 -18.64 -39.61 14.64
N PHE A 730 -17.32 -39.71 14.43
CA PHE A 730 -16.52 -40.86 14.85
C PHE A 730 -16.06 -40.82 16.32
N THR A 731 -16.38 -39.76 17.06
CA THR A 731 -15.95 -39.61 18.46
C THR A 731 -16.96 -40.24 19.43
N SER A 732 -16.67 -41.43 19.95
CA SER A 732 -17.54 -42.14 20.92
C SER A 732 -17.18 -41.88 22.41
N SER A 733 -16.08 -41.18 22.69
CA SER A 733 -15.69 -40.83 24.07
C SER A 733 -16.70 -39.91 24.75
N HIS A 734 -16.91 -40.08 26.06
CA HIS A 734 -17.83 -39.22 26.82
C HIS A 734 -17.19 -37.87 27.21
N THR A 735 -15.87 -37.71 27.06
CA THR A 735 -15.13 -36.51 27.42
C THR A 735 -14.42 -35.93 26.19
N VAL A 736 -14.77 -34.71 25.81
CA VAL A 736 -14.13 -33.95 24.71
C VAL A 736 -14.04 -32.49 25.15
N ASN A 737 -12.84 -31.91 25.09
CA ASN A 737 -12.63 -30.48 25.29
C ASN A 737 -12.33 -29.81 23.95
N TYR A 738 -12.70 -28.54 23.80
CA TYR A 738 -12.39 -27.71 22.64
C TYR A 738 -11.49 -26.56 23.06
N THR A 739 -10.52 -26.21 22.21
CA THR A 739 -9.86 -24.91 22.26
C THR A 739 -10.39 -24.07 21.10
N VAL A 740 -10.83 -22.85 21.40
CA VAL A 740 -11.20 -21.81 20.44
C VAL A 740 -10.03 -20.82 20.36
N ARG A 741 -9.59 -20.49 19.14
CA ARG A 741 -8.67 -19.38 18.83
C ARG A 741 -9.50 -18.19 18.39
N CYS A 742 -9.25 -17.00 18.93
CA CYS A 742 -9.96 -15.76 18.62
C CYS A 742 -9.00 -14.58 18.48
N ASN A 743 -8.92 -13.95 17.29
CA ASN A 743 -8.00 -12.83 17.03
C ASN A 743 -8.70 -11.71 16.24
N PRO A 744 -8.43 -10.42 16.54
CA PRO A 744 -8.64 -9.35 15.56
C PRO A 744 -7.94 -9.65 14.23
N VAL A 745 -8.64 -9.48 13.12
CA VAL A 745 -8.11 -9.71 11.77
C VAL A 745 -7.06 -8.64 11.44
N GLY A 746 -5.85 -9.06 11.09
CA GLY A 746 -4.73 -8.17 10.72
C GLY A 746 -3.62 -8.03 11.78
N LEU A 747 -3.77 -8.65 12.96
CA LEU A 747 -2.70 -8.69 13.96
C LEU A 747 -1.48 -9.50 13.47
N GLN A 748 -0.32 -8.86 13.46
CA GLN A 748 0.95 -9.45 13.01
C GLN A 748 1.74 -10.14 14.14
N ASN A 749 1.30 -10.06 15.39
CA ASN A 749 2.04 -10.56 16.55
C ASN A 749 1.32 -11.74 17.23
N ALA A 750 1.96 -12.92 17.20
CA ALA A 750 1.42 -14.17 17.74
C ALA A 750 1.19 -14.16 19.26
N SER A 751 1.77 -13.22 20.01
CA SER A 751 1.57 -13.10 21.46
C SER A 751 0.22 -12.51 21.87
N LEU A 752 -0.58 -12.01 20.92
CA LEU A 752 -1.91 -11.42 21.15
C LEU A 752 -3.06 -12.36 20.73
N VAL A 753 -2.75 -13.64 20.53
CA VAL A 753 -3.72 -14.67 20.11
C VAL A 753 -4.48 -15.20 21.33
N LEU A 754 -5.79 -14.94 21.41
CA LEU A 754 -6.62 -15.41 22.51
C LEU A 754 -7.01 -16.88 22.31
N TYR A 755 -6.72 -17.71 23.30
CA TYR A 755 -7.15 -19.10 23.37
C TYR A 755 -8.15 -19.28 24.52
N LEU A 756 -9.33 -19.81 24.22
CA LEU A 756 -10.39 -20.10 25.18
C LEU A 756 -10.69 -21.59 25.17
N GLN A 757 -10.99 -22.17 26.33
CA GLN A 757 -11.31 -23.60 26.45
C GLN A 757 -12.75 -23.81 26.94
N THR A 758 -13.42 -24.83 26.41
CA THR A 758 -14.77 -25.24 26.82
C THR A 758 -14.97 -26.74 26.56
N SER A 759 -15.85 -27.39 27.32
CA SER A 759 -16.35 -28.75 27.04
C SER A 759 -17.66 -28.74 26.24
N GLU A 760 -18.30 -27.58 26.08
CA GLU A 760 -19.54 -27.40 25.33
C GLU A 760 -19.30 -27.28 23.82
N GLN A 761 -20.35 -27.49 23.02
CA GLN A 761 -20.34 -27.28 21.56
C GLN A 761 -20.59 -25.81 21.14
N SER A 762 -20.56 -24.90 22.10
CA SER A 762 -20.77 -23.47 21.90
C SER A 762 -19.95 -22.64 22.88
N LEU A 763 -19.69 -21.38 22.52
CA LEU A 763 -19.00 -20.42 23.38
C LEU A 763 -19.46 -19.00 23.09
N HIS A 764 -19.80 -18.24 24.13
CA HIS A 764 -19.88 -16.78 24.04
C HIS A 764 -18.49 -16.20 24.29
N VAL A 765 -17.83 -15.78 23.22
CA VAL A 765 -16.62 -14.95 23.34
C VAL A 765 -17.07 -13.54 23.74
N ARG A 766 -16.44 -12.98 24.78
CA ARG A 766 -16.77 -11.69 25.39
C ARG A 766 -15.54 -10.77 25.38
N ASP A 767 -15.74 -9.55 25.85
CA ASP A 767 -14.70 -8.53 26.05
C ASP A 767 -13.91 -8.20 24.77
N LEU A 768 -14.62 -8.31 23.63
CA LEU A 768 -14.15 -7.94 22.30
C LEU A 768 -14.32 -6.43 22.05
N GLU A 769 -13.52 -5.90 21.13
CA GLU A 769 -13.56 -4.49 20.72
C GLU A 769 -14.75 -4.19 19.78
N PRO A 770 -15.44 -3.04 19.90
CA PRO A 770 -16.53 -2.65 19.01
C PRO A 770 -16.12 -2.33 17.56
N ASN A 771 -16.96 -2.75 16.62
CA ASN A 771 -16.75 -2.67 15.16
C ASN A 771 -15.51 -3.42 14.63
N THR A 772 -14.83 -4.22 15.47
CA THR A 772 -13.64 -4.98 15.08
C THR A 772 -14.03 -6.32 14.46
N LYS A 773 -13.40 -6.66 13.33
CA LYS A 773 -13.56 -7.97 12.66
C LYS A 773 -12.64 -8.99 13.31
N TYR A 774 -13.21 -10.09 13.80
CA TYR A 774 -12.46 -11.19 14.40
C TYR A 774 -12.42 -12.42 13.49
N GLU A 775 -11.30 -13.15 13.56
CA GLU A 775 -11.19 -14.53 13.08
C GLU A 775 -11.33 -15.52 14.23
N PHE A 776 -12.04 -16.61 13.98
CA PHE A 776 -12.28 -17.69 14.93
C PHE A 776 -11.98 -19.04 14.30
N ALA A 777 -11.32 -19.92 15.04
CA ALA A 777 -11.13 -21.32 14.66
C ALA A 777 -11.26 -22.20 15.90
N VAL A 778 -11.73 -23.44 15.74
CA VAL A 778 -11.96 -24.38 16.84
C VAL A 778 -11.21 -25.67 16.56
N ARG A 779 -10.56 -26.24 17.57
CA ARG A 779 -10.01 -27.60 17.55
C ARG A 779 -10.54 -28.38 18.74
N LEU A 780 -10.65 -29.70 18.61
CA LEU A 780 -11.02 -30.60 19.70
C LEU A 780 -9.78 -31.31 20.26
N HIS A 781 -9.89 -31.71 21.53
CA HIS A 781 -8.90 -32.44 22.28
C HIS A 781 -9.53 -33.73 22.81
N LEU A 782 -8.85 -34.84 22.54
CA LEU A 782 -9.24 -36.20 22.91
C LEU A 782 -8.01 -36.88 23.51
N ASP A 783 -8.02 -37.07 24.83
CA ASP A 783 -6.86 -37.48 25.62
C ASP A 783 -5.62 -36.60 25.34
N GLN A 784 -4.53 -37.17 24.81
CA GLN A 784 -3.30 -36.45 24.43
C GLN A 784 -3.33 -35.93 22.98
N LEU A 785 -4.36 -36.24 22.21
CA LEU A 785 -4.46 -35.90 20.78
C LEU A 785 -5.29 -34.62 20.58
N SER A 786 -4.84 -33.79 19.65
CA SER A 786 -5.53 -32.56 19.24
C SER A 786 -5.90 -32.67 17.76
N SER A 787 -7.10 -32.26 17.37
CA SER A 787 -7.43 -32.10 15.96
C SER A 787 -6.61 -30.97 15.32
N PRO A 788 -6.51 -30.94 13.98
CA PRO A 788 -6.31 -29.70 13.25
C PRO A 788 -7.32 -28.63 13.69
N TRP A 789 -7.03 -27.37 13.38
CA TRP A 789 -8.02 -26.30 13.50
C TRP A 789 -9.12 -26.47 12.44
N SER A 790 -10.34 -26.10 12.78
CA SER A 790 -11.43 -25.92 11.82
C SER A 790 -11.05 -24.88 10.74
N PRO A 791 -11.76 -24.86 9.60
CA PRO A 791 -11.81 -23.68 8.76
C PRO A 791 -12.08 -22.42 9.58
N VAL A 792 -11.41 -21.32 9.22
CA VAL A 792 -11.56 -20.03 9.91
C VAL A 792 -12.91 -19.42 9.54
N VAL A 793 -13.74 -19.13 10.54
CA VAL A 793 -14.92 -18.27 10.38
C VAL A 793 -14.62 -16.87 10.88
N TYR A 794 -15.12 -15.87 10.15
CA TYR A 794 -14.94 -14.46 10.47
C TYR A 794 -16.26 -13.86 10.94
N GLN A 795 -16.23 -13.01 11.95
CA GLN A 795 -17.40 -12.23 12.36
C GLN A 795 -16.96 -10.89 12.97
N SER A 796 -17.67 -9.81 12.64
CA SER A 796 -17.48 -8.52 13.31
C SER A 796 -18.34 -8.40 14.56
N THR A 797 -17.83 -7.76 15.60
CA THR A 797 -18.68 -7.20 16.66
C THR A 797 -19.58 -6.11 16.09
N PHE A 798 -20.71 -5.82 16.75
CA PHE A 798 -21.50 -4.66 16.35
C PHE A 798 -20.74 -3.35 16.63
N PRO A 799 -20.99 -2.27 15.86
CA PRO A 799 -20.58 -0.93 16.25
C PRO A 799 -21.23 -0.48 17.57
N LYS A 800 -20.71 0.58 18.17
CA LYS A 800 -21.14 1.13 19.47
C LYS A 800 -21.21 2.66 19.41
N ALA A 801 -22.05 3.25 20.25
CA ALA A 801 -22.06 4.71 20.49
C ALA A 801 -20.67 5.22 20.96
N PRO A 802 -20.32 6.49 20.71
CA PRO A 802 -19.01 7.03 21.07
C PRO A 802 -18.74 6.92 22.58
N MET A 803 -17.59 6.33 22.96
CA MET A 803 -17.27 6.06 24.37
C MET A 803 -16.59 7.24 25.09
N ARG A 804 -16.12 8.25 24.35
CA ARG A 804 -15.48 9.46 24.87
C ARG A 804 -16.24 10.70 24.39
N PRO A 805 -16.26 11.79 25.19
CA PRO A 805 -16.80 13.06 24.73
C PRO A 805 -15.86 13.75 23.74
N PRO A 806 -16.33 14.76 23.00
CA PRO A 806 -15.48 15.69 22.26
C PRO A 806 -14.38 16.31 23.14
N SER A 807 -13.17 16.41 22.60
CA SER A 807 -11.98 16.90 23.32
C SER A 807 -11.65 18.36 22.94
N ASN A 808 -10.77 19.01 23.71
CA ASN A 808 -10.30 20.40 23.43
C ASN A 808 -11.48 21.37 23.15
N ILE A 809 -12.49 21.38 24.02
CA ILE A 809 -13.59 22.33 23.92
C ILE A 809 -13.07 23.72 24.29
N LYS A 810 -13.30 24.69 23.39
CA LYS A 810 -12.97 26.10 23.59
C LYS A 810 -14.24 26.91 23.40
N VAL A 811 -14.52 27.80 24.34
CA VAL A 811 -15.59 28.78 24.25
C VAL A 811 -14.94 30.16 24.24
N THR A 812 -15.26 30.97 23.24
CA THR A 812 -14.72 32.33 23.08
C THR A 812 -15.87 33.29 22.78
N LEU A 813 -16.06 34.28 23.64
CA LEU A 813 -16.92 35.43 23.37
C LEU A 813 -16.42 36.14 22.09
N ILE A 814 -17.32 36.53 21.20
CA ILE A 814 -16.99 37.29 19.97
C ILE A 814 -17.62 38.68 20.05
N GLU A 815 -18.88 38.75 20.46
CA GLU A 815 -19.65 39.99 20.67
C GLU A 815 -20.33 39.94 22.04
N GLU A 816 -20.97 41.03 22.46
CA GLU A 816 -21.52 41.19 23.83
C GLU A 816 -22.55 40.12 24.23
N ASP A 817 -23.27 39.54 23.27
CA ASP A 817 -24.25 38.46 23.48
C ASP A 817 -23.95 37.17 22.68
N THR A 818 -22.81 37.08 21.97
CA THR A 818 -22.46 35.93 21.12
C THR A 818 -21.12 35.27 21.46
N ALA A 819 -21.10 33.93 21.49
CA ALA A 819 -19.89 33.16 21.78
C ALA A 819 -19.76 31.92 20.88
N LEU A 820 -18.56 31.73 20.31
CA LEU A 820 -18.22 30.55 19.52
C LEU A 820 -17.73 29.42 20.44
N VAL A 821 -18.40 28.28 20.33
CA VAL A 821 -17.99 27.00 20.90
C VAL A 821 -17.32 26.19 19.80
N SER A 822 -16.13 25.65 20.05
CA SER A 822 -15.43 24.76 19.11
C SER A 822 -14.83 23.57 19.85
N TRP A 823 -14.72 22.42 19.17
CA TRP A 823 -14.21 21.17 19.75
C TRP A 823 -13.38 20.38 18.75
N LYS A 824 -12.70 19.34 19.24
CA LYS A 824 -12.17 18.24 18.43
C LYS A 824 -13.10 17.03 18.53
N LEU A 825 -13.02 16.16 17.54
CA LEU A 825 -13.71 14.87 17.58
C LEU A 825 -13.23 14.04 18.79
N PRO A 826 -14.08 13.17 19.37
CA PRO A 826 -13.65 12.18 20.35
C PRO A 826 -12.46 11.35 19.87
N ASP A 827 -11.53 11.06 20.77
CA ASP A 827 -10.50 10.05 20.53
C ASP A 827 -11.16 8.64 20.47
N GLU A 828 -10.59 7.71 19.71
CA GLU A 828 -11.06 6.30 19.55
C GLU A 828 -12.42 6.14 18.79
N LEU A 829 -12.63 6.90 17.70
CA LEU A 829 -13.79 6.74 16.82
C LEU A 829 -13.64 5.59 15.80
N ASN A 830 -14.18 4.41 16.12
CA ASN A 830 -14.29 3.27 15.19
C ASN A 830 -15.46 3.38 14.18
N VAL A 831 -16.28 4.44 14.26
CA VAL A 831 -17.47 4.71 13.44
C VAL A 831 -17.61 6.24 13.30
N PRO A 832 -17.99 6.81 12.14
CA PRO A 832 -18.20 8.25 12.02
C PRO A 832 -19.26 8.78 12.98
N VAL A 833 -19.07 10.00 13.47
CA VAL A 833 -20.09 10.77 14.20
C VAL A 833 -21.15 11.23 13.19
N THR A 834 -22.43 11.12 13.53
CA THR A 834 -23.53 11.62 12.67
C THR A 834 -24.23 12.85 13.26
N ARG A 835 -24.12 13.09 14.58
CA ARG A 835 -24.62 14.30 15.26
C ARG A 835 -23.74 14.71 16.45
N TYR A 836 -23.66 16.01 16.71
CA TYR A 836 -23.16 16.59 17.97
C TYR A 836 -24.31 17.27 18.71
N THR A 837 -24.35 17.12 20.04
CA THR A 837 -25.32 17.78 20.92
C THR A 837 -24.57 18.70 21.88
N ILE A 838 -24.86 19.99 21.79
CA ILE A 838 -24.31 21.06 22.65
C ILE A 838 -25.38 21.37 23.70
N LEU A 839 -24.99 21.35 24.97
CA LEU A 839 -25.81 21.81 26.08
C LEU A 839 -25.18 23.04 26.72
N TYR A 840 -25.96 24.11 26.87
CA TYR A 840 -25.54 25.34 27.54
C TYR A 840 -26.61 25.89 28.49
N ALA A 841 -26.18 26.54 29.57
CA ALA A 841 -27.06 27.07 30.63
C ALA A 841 -26.39 28.24 31.33
N SER A 842 -27.15 29.21 31.88
CA SER A 842 -26.56 30.17 32.82
C SER A 842 -26.20 29.46 34.13
N ARG A 843 -25.39 30.09 34.98
CA ARG A 843 -24.99 29.55 36.29
C ARG A 843 -26.19 29.17 37.17
N ASN A 844 -27.30 29.91 37.10
CA ASN A 844 -28.51 29.61 37.87
C ASN A 844 -29.28 28.44 37.27
N ASP A 845 -29.50 28.46 35.95
CA ASP A 845 -30.24 27.43 35.23
C ASP A 845 -29.52 26.07 35.32
N TRP A 846 -28.18 26.08 35.24
CA TRP A 846 -27.34 24.90 35.45
C TRP A 846 -27.57 24.27 36.84
N ILE A 847 -27.63 25.09 37.89
CA ILE A 847 -27.87 24.63 39.27
C ILE A 847 -29.31 24.09 39.43
N ALA A 848 -30.29 24.66 38.70
CA ALA A 848 -31.65 24.12 38.60
C ALA A 848 -31.76 22.85 37.75
N GLY A 849 -30.75 22.55 36.93
CA GLY A 849 -30.74 21.43 35.98
C GLY A 849 -31.36 21.75 34.61
N GLU A 850 -31.69 23.01 34.35
CA GLU A 850 -32.30 23.48 33.11
C GLU A 850 -31.21 23.82 32.07
N TRP A 851 -31.18 23.07 30.96
CA TRP A 851 -30.20 23.24 29.88
C TRP A 851 -30.88 23.59 28.56
N GLN A 852 -30.35 24.58 27.85
CA GLN A 852 -30.64 24.82 26.44
C GLN A 852 -29.93 23.77 25.58
N VAL A 853 -30.59 23.30 24.54
CA VAL A 853 -30.11 22.22 23.65
C VAL A 853 -29.91 22.77 22.24
N MET A 854 -28.74 22.51 21.66
CA MET A 854 -28.44 22.83 20.26
C MET A 854 -27.77 21.62 19.60
N GLU A 855 -28.23 21.25 18.41
CA GLU A 855 -27.68 20.12 17.65
C GLU A 855 -26.94 20.59 16.38
N ARG A 856 -25.93 19.81 15.97
CA ARG A 856 -25.16 20.01 14.73
C ARG A 856 -24.88 18.66 14.07
N GLU A 857 -24.68 18.66 12.76
CA GLU A 857 -24.28 17.47 12.00
C GLU A 857 -22.87 17.00 12.42
N GLY A 858 -22.60 15.69 12.34
CA GLY A 858 -21.35 15.08 12.81
C GLY A 858 -20.07 15.50 12.07
N THR A 859 -20.19 16.25 10.98
CA THR A 859 -19.08 16.91 10.25
C THR A 859 -18.70 18.28 10.83
N ILE A 860 -19.55 18.88 11.66
CA ILE A 860 -19.42 20.25 12.14
C ILE A 860 -18.85 20.24 13.57
N THR A 861 -17.64 20.75 13.75
CA THR A 861 -16.95 20.77 15.06
C THR A 861 -16.96 22.14 15.76
N MET A 862 -17.93 23.00 15.42
CA MET A 862 -18.13 24.31 16.05
C MET A 862 -19.59 24.79 15.97
N ALA A 863 -20.01 25.62 16.92
CA ALA A 863 -21.34 26.24 16.95
C ALA A 863 -21.29 27.63 17.60
N LEU A 864 -22.04 28.58 17.06
CA LEU A 864 -22.27 29.88 17.69
C LEU A 864 -23.43 29.77 18.69
N LEU A 865 -23.24 30.32 19.89
CA LEU A 865 -24.28 30.60 20.87
C LEU A 865 -24.62 32.10 20.78
N GLU A 866 -25.91 32.42 20.83
CA GLU A 866 -26.47 33.76 20.60
C GLU A 866 -27.45 34.12 21.73
N ASN A 867 -27.77 35.41 21.92
CA ASN A 867 -28.68 35.90 22.96
C ASN A 867 -28.18 35.61 24.40
N LEU A 868 -26.87 35.58 24.61
CA LEU A 868 -26.26 35.45 25.94
C LEU A 868 -26.43 36.75 26.73
N LYS A 869 -26.69 36.67 28.04
CA LYS A 869 -26.95 37.84 28.87
C LYS A 869 -25.64 38.45 29.42
N PRO A 870 -25.40 39.76 29.26
CA PRO A 870 -24.30 40.47 29.92
C PRO A 870 -24.24 40.23 31.42
N GLY A 871 -23.02 40.23 31.98
CA GLY A 871 -22.76 39.96 33.40
C GLY A 871 -23.05 38.53 33.87
N GLN A 872 -23.58 37.64 33.03
CA GLN A 872 -23.85 36.26 33.41
C GLN A 872 -22.71 35.31 33.06
N VAL A 873 -22.55 34.31 33.94
CA VAL A 873 -21.71 33.15 33.68
C VAL A 873 -22.57 32.06 33.04
N TYR A 874 -22.09 31.49 31.94
CA TYR A 874 -22.66 30.33 31.27
C TYR A 874 -21.72 29.12 31.36
N PHE A 875 -22.30 27.92 31.32
CA PHE A 875 -21.58 26.66 31.29
C PHE A 875 -21.96 25.88 30.04
N VAL A 876 -20.97 25.35 29.31
CA VAL A 876 -21.16 24.67 28.02
C VAL A 876 -20.53 23.28 28.06
N LYS A 877 -21.23 22.26 27.58
CA LYS A 877 -20.72 20.88 27.41
C LYS A 877 -21.23 20.28 26.09
N VAL A 878 -20.45 19.39 25.49
CA VAL A 878 -20.76 18.79 24.17
C VAL A 878 -20.72 17.25 24.26
N SER A 879 -21.61 16.58 23.55
CA SER A 879 -21.59 15.13 23.31
C SER A 879 -21.54 14.85 21.80
N ALA A 880 -21.04 13.66 21.43
CA ALA A 880 -21.01 13.13 20.07
C ALA A 880 -21.89 11.88 19.97
N SER A 881 -22.63 11.74 18.88
CA SER A 881 -23.57 10.65 18.64
C SER A 881 -23.33 10.02 17.27
N ASN A 882 -23.56 8.72 17.17
CA ASN A 882 -23.60 8.01 15.88
C ASN A 882 -24.90 7.19 15.78
N ASP A 883 -25.07 6.44 14.70
CA ASP A 883 -26.30 5.69 14.43
C ASP A 883 -26.55 4.53 15.42
N MET A 884 -25.62 4.27 16.35
CA MET A 884 -25.76 3.33 17.46
C MET A 884 -26.08 4.00 18.81
N GLY A 885 -26.20 5.33 18.85
CA GLY A 885 -26.66 6.09 20.02
C GLY A 885 -25.78 7.30 20.39
N ASP A 886 -26.22 8.00 21.44
CA ASP A 886 -25.53 9.16 22.01
C ASP A 886 -24.35 8.75 22.90
N GLY A 887 -23.24 9.48 22.80
CA GLY A 887 -22.08 9.36 23.67
C GLY A 887 -22.21 10.17 24.97
N PRO A 888 -21.18 10.13 25.83
CA PRO A 888 -21.14 10.94 27.05
C PRO A 888 -20.89 12.43 26.72
N PHE A 889 -21.43 13.32 27.54
CA PHE A 889 -21.08 14.74 27.53
C PHE A 889 -19.68 14.98 28.12
N SER A 890 -19.03 16.04 27.63
CA SER A 890 -17.79 16.57 28.17
C SER A 890 -17.91 17.10 29.61
N HIS A 891 -16.77 17.45 30.19
CA HIS A 891 -16.77 18.43 31.28
C HIS A 891 -17.40 19.75 30.81
N ALA A 892 -17.99 20.50 31.73
CA ALA A 892 -18.50 21.83 31.44
C ALA A 892 -17.33 22.83 31.37
N VAL A 893 -17.32 23.66 30.32
CA VAL A 893 -16.42 24.81 30.18
C VAL A 893 -17.19 26.07 30.58
N GLU A 894 -16.55 26.92 31.38
CA GLU A 894 -17.13 28.17 31.88
C GLU A 894 -16.89 29.32 30.89
N LEU A 895 -17.90 30.15 30.68
CA LEU A 895 -17.88 31.38 29.90
C LEU A 895 -18.44 32.52 30.76
N THR A 896 -17.64 33.56 30.99
CA THR A 896 -18.12 34.80 31.63
C THR A 896 -18.42 35.83 30.55
N VAL A 897 -19.69 36.23 30.41
CA VAL A 897 -20.08 37.38 29.59
C VAL A 897 -19.79 38.64 30.40
N GLN A 898 -19.06 39.59 29.83
CA GLN A 898 -18.74 40.84 30.53
C GLN A 898 -19.98 41.74 30.66
N GLU A 899 -19.96 42.68 31.58
CA GLU A 899 -21.04 43.64 31.81
C GLU A 899 -20.54 45.03 31.40
N ASP A 900 -21.26 45.70 30.50
CA ASP A 900 -20.80 46.95 29.90
C ASP A 900 -20.94 48.13 30.89
N LEU A 901 -19.85 48.88 31.07
CA LEU A 901 -19.74 49.93 32.10
C LEU A 901 -19.93 51.33 31.49
N PRO A 902 -21.06 52.01 31.72
CA PRO A 902 -21.33 53.31 31.12
C PRO A 902 -20.43 54.42 31.68
N LEU A 903 -19.88 55.24 30.78
CA LEU A 903 -19.03 56.39 31.07
C LEU A 903 -19.80 57.57 31.69
N GLY A 904 -19.38 58.12 32.85
CA GLY A 904 -19.89 59.42 33.31
C GLY A 904 -19.52 59.92 34.72
N HIS A 905 -18.64 60.94 34.77
CA HIS A 905 -18.58 62.08 35.72
C HIS A 905 -18.36 61.92 37.25
N ASP A 906 -17.14 62.33 37.64
CA ASP A 906 -16.81 63.36 38.66
C ASP A 906 -16.86 63.14 40.19
N LEU A 907 -15.63 63.08 40.74
CA LEU A 907 -15.08 63.92 41.82
C LEU A 907 -15.69 63.88 43.24
N ARG A 908 -14.87 63.37 44.18
CA ARG A 908 -14.50 64.10 45.41
C ARG A 908 -13.06 63.80 45.83
N VAL A 909 -12.35 64.80 46.35
CA VAL A 909 -10.90 64.74 46.62
C VAL A 909 -10.60 64.93 48.12
N SER A 910 -9.80 64.03 48.71
CA SER A 910 -9.12 64.27 49.99
C SER A 910 -7.82 63.46 50.14
N ARG A 911 -6.71 64.08 49.72
CA ARG A 911 -5.28 63.85 50.06
C ARG A 911 -4.89 62.58 50.84
N GLY A 912 -3.98 61.78 50.27
CA GLY A 912 -3.27 60.70 51.00
C GLY A 912 -2.12 60.04 50.22
N SER A 913 -0.97 60.73 50.09
CA SER A 913 0.37 60.20 49.71
C SER A 913 0.51 59.01 48.74
N THR A 914 1.01 59.25 47.52
CA THR A 914 2.32 58.77 47.01
C THR A 914 2.57 59.26 45.56
N THR A 915 3.81 59.17 45.08
CA THR A 915 4.27 59.73 43.79
C THR A 915 4.22 58.73 42.63
N PHE A 916 3.84 59.22 41.45
CA PHE A 916 3.79 58.47 40.19
C PHE A 916 5.15 58.38 39.49
N SER A 917 5.50 57.19 38.98
CA SER A 917 6.46 57.00 37.88
C SER A 917 6.32 55.60 37.26
N ASP A 918 6.59 55.49 35.96
CA ASP A 918 6.35 54.35 35.05
C ASP A 918 6.72 52.95 35.55
N SER A 919 5.99 51.93 35.06
CA SER A 919 6.45 50.53 35.03
C SER A 919 5.75 49.74 33.90
N PHE A 920 6.55 49.10 33.05
CA PHE A 920 6.06 48.22 31.96
C PHE A 920 5.75 46.80 32.46
N TYR A 921 5.07 46.01 31.62
CA TYR A 921 4.86 44.58 31.83
C TYR A 921 6.17 43.81 32.08
N HIS A 922 6.32 43.27 33.29
CA HIS A 922 7.36 42.31 33.62
C HIS A 922 6.90 40.88 33.29
N LEU A 923 7.61 40.19 32.40
CA LEU A 923 7.64 38.72 32.42
C LEU A 923 8.55 38.27 33.58
N ASP A 924 8.13 37.27 34.35
CA ASP A 924 8.92 36.79 35.50
C ASP A 924 10.14 35.96 35.04
N GLN A 925 11.31 36.57 35.22
CA GLN A 925 12.62 36.05 34.86
C GLN A 925 13.01 34.77 35.64
N LYS A 926 12.29 34.42 36.72
CA LYS A 926 12.50 33.17 37.49
C LYS A 926 11.99 31.92 36.78
N SER A 927 11.07 32.06 35.82
CA SER A 927 10.54 30.92 35.05
C SER A 927 11.59 30.32 34.11
N MET A 928 12.29 31.17 33.37
CA MET A 928 13.30 30.79 32.37
C MET A 928 14.52 30.09 32.98
N THR A 929 14.95 30.48 34.20
CA THR A 929 16.09 29.86 34.88
C THR A 929 15.77 28.46 35.40
N GLY A 930 14.54 28.19 35.84
CA GLY A 930 14.10 26.85 36.19
C GLY A 930 14.12 25.89 35.00
N ILE A 931 13.65 26.36 33.83
CA ILE A 931 13.61 25.57 32.59
C ILE A 931 15.02 25.26 32.09
N SER A 932 15.93 26.25 32.04
CA SER A 932 17.30 26.03 31.56
C SER A 932 18.11 25.10 32.48
N VAL A 933 17.96 25.24 33.81
CA VAL A 933 18.59 24.32 34.78
C VAL A 933 18.02 22.90 34.64
N GLY A 934 16.71 22.74 34.44
CA GLY A 934 16.08 21.45 34.21
C GLY A 934 16.61 20.73 32.96
N VAL A 935 16.75 21.45 31.84
CA VAL A 935 17.31 20.90 30.58
C VAL A 935 18.78 20.51 30.76
N CYS A 936 19.59 21.33 31.44
CA CYS A 936 21.00 21.00 31.72
C CYS A 936 21.14 19.76 32.60
N ILE A 937 20.32 19.61 33.65
CA ILE A 937 20.33 18.41 34.50
C ILE A 937 19.91 17.17 33.71
N ALA A 938 18.87 17.27 32.87
CA ALA A 938 18.44 16.16 32.02
C ALA A 938 19.54 15.69 31.05
N LEU A 939 20.25 16.63 30.40
CA LEU A 939 21.38 16.32 29.51
C LEU A 939 22.54 15.66 30.25
N ILE A 940 22.89 16.14 31.45
CA ILE A 940 23.94 15.54 32.29
C ILE A 940 23.56 14.11 32.70
N CYS A 941 22.30 13.86 33.07
CA CYS A 941 21.80 12.51 33.37
C CYS A 941 21.87 11.59 32.14
N ILE A 942 21.51 12.07 30.94
CA ILE A 942 21.61 11.30 29.69
C ILE A 942 23.07 10.92 29.39
N ILE A 943 24.01 11.85 29.55
CA ILE A 943 25.46 11.61 29.34
C ILE A 943 25.99 10.58 30.35
N ILE A 944 25.61 10.68 31.63
CA ILE A 944 26.00 9.70 32.66
C ILE A 944 25.41 8.31 32.35
N CYS A 945 24.13 8.22 31.95
CA CYS A 945 23.52 6.96 31.53
C CYS A 945 24.23 6.34 30.32
N ALA A 946 24.57 7.13 29.30
CA ALA A 946 25.33 6.67 28.14
C ALA A 946 26.71 6.13 28.55
N PHE A 947 27.43 6.85 29.42
CA PHE A 947 28.74 6.43 29.93
C PHE A 947 28.66 5.11 30.73
N ILE A 948 27.63 4.94 31.58
CA ILE A 948 27.40 3.71 32.35
C ILE A 948 27.07 2.52 31.44
N ILE A 949 26.33 2.74 30.34
CA ILE A 949 26.04 1.71 29.34
C ILE A 949 27.33 1.29 28.61
N ILE A 950 28.15 2.27 28.17
CA ILE A 950 29.44 2.02 27.51
C ILE A 950 30.39 1.25 28.43
N CYS A 951 30.48 1.62 29.71
CA CYS A 951 31.35 0.95 30.69
C CYS A 951 30.86 -0.45 31.13
N ARG A 952 29.63 -0.86 30.78
CA ARG A 952 29.09 -2.21 31.06
C ARG A 952 29.00 -3.11 29.83
N GLY A 953 29.16 -2.57 28.62
CA GLY A 953 29.13 -3.34 27.37
C GLY A 953 30.36 -4.24 27.18
N LYS A 954 30.25 -5.53 27.50
CA LYS A 954 31.21 -6.57 27.07
C LYS A 954 31.07 -6.87 25.57
N ASN A 955 31.51 -5.94 24.71
CA ASN A 955 32.01 -6.25 23.37
C ASN A 955 32.81 -5.05 22.84
N ARG A 956 34.11 -5.28 22.58
CA ARG A 956 34.94 -4.39 21.76
C ARG A 956 34.77 -4.78 20.28
N TYR A 957 35.29 -3.95 19.36
CA TYR A 957 35.20 -4.10 17.90
C TYR A 957 33.84 -3.78 17.25
N LEU A 958 33.41 -2.51 17.27
CA LEU A 958 32.77 -1.87 16.10
C LEU A 958 32.61 -0.33 16.18
N VAL A 959 33.40 0.38 17.00
CA VAL A 959 33.36 1.85 17.12
C VAL A 959 34.77 2.42 16.96
N SER A 960 35.12 2.87 15.75
CA SER A 960 36.46 3.44 15.47
C SER A 960 36.51 4.51 14.36
N LEU A 961 35.39 4.88 13.73
CA LEU A 961 35.40 5.71 12.50
C LEU A 961 34.35 6.85 12.45
N SER A 962 33.38 6.91 13.36
CA SER A 962 32.27 7.89 13.32
C SER A 962 32.39 9.07 14.30
N ILE A 963 33.30 9.01 15.26
CA ILE A 963 33.42 10.01 16.35
C ILE A 963 34.05 11.35 15.91
N PRO A 964 35.12 11.39 15.08
CA PRO A 964 35.75 12.67 14.69
C PRO A 964 34.83 13.59 13.87
N LEU A 965 33.98 13.00 13.02
CA LEU A 965 33.15 13.75 12.06
C LEU A 965 32.00 14.50 12.75
N LEU A 966 31.39 13.89 13.76
CA LEU A 966 30.30 14.49 14.56
C LEU A 966 30.76 15.69 15.40
N LEU A 967 31.99 15.65 15.92
CA LEU A 967 32.57 16.77 16.68
C LEU A 967 32.90 17.98 15.79
N LEU A 968 33.33 17.76 14.55
CA LEU A 968 33.56 18.84 13.58
C LEU A 968 32.26 19.53 13.15
N LEU A 969 31.21 18.75 12.84
CA LEU A 969 29.91 19.31 12.46
C LEU A 969 29.27 20.16 13.57
N PHE A 970 29.42 19.76 14.84
CA PHE A 970 28.90 20.55 15.97
C PHE A 970 29.64 21.86 16.23
N LEU A 971 30.95 21.93 15.96
CA LEU A 971 31.72 23.17 16.11
C LEU A 971 31.45 24.19 15.00
N GLN A 972 30.99 23.75 13.82
CA GLN A 972 30.77 24.63 12.67
C GLN A 972 29.34 25.22 12.60
N GLY A 973 28.35 24.59 13.26
CA GLY A 973 26.98 25.09 13.32
C GLY A 973 26.69 26.11 14.43
N GLY A 974 27.62 26.33 15.37
CA GLY A 974 27.38 27.13 16.59
C GLY A 974 27.50 28.65 16.45
N THR A 975 28.05 29.16 15.34
CA THR A 975 28.51 30.57 15.24
C THR A 975 27.66 31.49 14.35
N GLU A 976 26.79 30.94 13.50
CA GLU A 976 25.99 31.75 12.54
C GLU A 976 24.70 32.35 13.16
N LEU A 977 24.27 31.89 14.34
CA LEU A 977 22.93 32.19 14.89
C LEU A 977 22.88 33.36 15.90
N ILE A 978 23.98 34.13 16.07
CA ILE A 978 24.03 35.30 16.97
C ILE A 978 24.62 36.55 16.26
N ILE A 979 24.47 36.67 14.94
CA ILE A 979 24.75 37.91 14.19
C ILE A 979 23.67 38.13 13.13
N ASN A 980 22.57 38.81 13.49
CA ASN A 980 21.77 39.71 12.62
C ASN A 980 20.46 40.17 13.30
N SER A 981 20.57 40.91 14.40
CA SER A 981 19.56 41.88 14.82
C SER A 981 20.26 43.06 15.50
N LEU A 982 19.57 44.22 15.58
CA LEU A 982 20.07 45.52 16.05
C LEU A 982 21.06 46.23 15.09
N GLY A 983 20.51 47.07 14.21
CA GLY A 983 21.24 48.18 13.60
C GLY A 983 21.42 49.37 14.58
N PRO A 984 22.27 50.37 14.27
CA PRO A 984 22.85 51.24 15.30
C PRO A 984 22.23 52.64 15.42
N VAL A 985 22.21 53.20 16.64
CA VAL A 985 22.11 54.65 16.90
C VAL A 985 23.08 55.10 18.01
N GLN A 986 24.17 55.74 17.56
CA GLN A 986 24.94 56.85 18.17
C GLN A 986 25.21 56.98 19.70
N HIS A 987 26.52 57.04 20.03
CA HIS A 987 27.18 57.97 20.98
C HIS A 987 26.80 57.92 22.50
N THR A 988 27.66 58.23 23.49
CA THR A 988 28.99 58.89 23.54
C THR A 988 29.99 58.27 24.54
N ALA A 989 31.27 58.24 24.12
CA ALA A 989 32.48 58.67 24.87
C ALA A 989 33.04 57.96 26.15
N GLU A 990 34.37 58.17 26.28
CA GLU A 990 35.21 58.15 27.49
C GLU A 990 35.53 56.83 28.25
N ARG A 991 36.84 56.48 28.18
CA ARG A 991 37.73 56.11 29.31
C ARG A 991 37.55 54.75 30.02
N LYS A 992 38.63 54.14 30.55
CA LYS A 992 40.09 54.18 30.25
C LYS A 992 40.75 53.06 31.07
N ARG A 993 41.88 52.52 30.58
CA ARG A 993 42.91 51.79 31.37
C ARG A 993 42.46 50.42 31.94
N LYS A 994 43.33 49.50 32.39
CA LYS A 994 44.76 49.12 32.15
C LYS A 994 44.99 47.94 33.14
N TRP A 995 45.63 46.82 32.81
CA TRP A 995 47.09 46.60 32.89
C TRP A 995 47.40 45.12 32.52
N PHE A 996 48.45 44.88 31.70
CA PHE A 996 49.61 43.97 31.92
C PHE A 996 49.41 42.49 32.37
N SER A 997 50.30 41.51 32.07
CA SER A 997 51.46 41.42 31.13
C SER A 997 52.15 40.03 31.25
N PHE A 998 53.21 39.82 30.44
CA PHE A 998 54.16 38.68 30.40
C PHE A 998 53.69 37.40 29.69
N SER A 999 54.53 36.60 29.00
CA SER A 999 55.67 36.81 28.05
C SER A 999 56.56 35.54 28.02
N SER A 1000 57.41 35.41 26.99
CA SER A 1000 58.63 34.55 26.90
C SER A 1000 58.44 33.01 26.84
N ASP A 1001 59.23 32.23 26.07
CA ASP A 1001 60.13 32.64 24.97
C ASP A 1001 60.48 31.55 23.92
N VAL A 1002 61.17 31.99 22.87
CA VAL A 1002 61.54 31.31 21.61
C VAL A 1002 62.75 30.36 21.69
N LYS A 1003 62.75 29.22 20.94
CA LYS A 1003 63.84 28.70 20.05
C LYS A 1003 63.51 27.30 19.45
N LYS A 1004 63.65 27.07 18.12
CA LYS A 1004 64.84 26.58 17.33
C LYS A 1004 65.34 25.19 17.78
N GLU A 1005 65.64 24.20 16.92
CA GLU A 1005 65.61 24.02 15.44
C GLU A 1005 65.48 22.49 15.11
N THR A 1006 65.78 21.81 13.97
CA THR A 1006 66.62 22.04 12.77
C THR A 1006 66.15 21.13 11.56
N LYS A 1007 67.00 20.92 10.54
CA LYS A 1007 66.97 19.95 9.40
C LYS A 1007 68.46 19.49 9.15
N PRO A 1008 68.91 18.67 8.14
CA PRO A 1008 68.33 18.30 6.83
C PRO A 1008 68.66 16.87 6.24
N THR A 1009 68.38 16.65 4.94
CA THR A 1009 69.06 15.77 3.91
C THR A 1009 69.12 14.22 4.06
N GLN A 1010 69.30 13.38 3.00
CA GLN A 1010 68.85 13.37 1.58
C GLN A 1010 69.26 12.03 0.87
N HIS A 1011 68.64 11.72 -0.30
CA HIS A 1011 69.09 10.80 -1.38
C HIS A 1011 69.08 9.26 -1.18
N GLY A 1012 68.90 8.54 -2.31
CA GLY A 1012 69.05 7.08 -2.46
C GLY A 1012 68.21 6.51 -3.62
N THR A 1013 68.80 6.19 -4.77
CA THR A 1013 68.09 5.76 -6.02
C THR A 1013 68.62 4.43 -6.57
N THR A 1014 67.74 3.46 -6.88
CA THR A 1014 67.96 2.17 -7.63
C THR A 1014 66.57 1.52 -7.86
N VAL A 1015 66.09 0.95 -9.00
CA VAL A 1015 66.60 0.46 -10.32
C VAL A 1015 66.86 -1.07 -10.37
N LEU A 1016 66.75 -1.69 -11.57
CA LEU A 1016 66.91 -3.14 -11.93
C LEU A 1016 65.73 -4.09 -11.58
N THR A 1017 65.23 -5.03 -12.41
CA THR A 1017 65.19 -5.23 -13.91
C THR A 1017 64.21 -6.40 -14.28
N TYR A 1018 64.02 -6.69 -15.59
CA TYR A 1018 63.28 -7.83 -16.23
C TYR A 1018 61.73 -7.66 -16.34
N GLU A 1019 61.01 -7.80 -17.48
CA GLU A 1019 61.19 -8.44 -18.83
C GLU A 1019 61.10 -9.99 -18.81
N GLU A 1020 60.57 -10.75 -19.80
CA GLU A 1020 60.07 -10.56 -21.19
C GLU A 1020 58.53 -10.89 -21.31
N GLU A 1021 57.73 -10.82 -22.40
CA GLU A 1021 57.86 -10.72 -23.89
C GLU A 1021 58.22 -12.05 -24.66
N LEU A 1022 57.90 -12.34 -25.94
CA LEU A 1022 57.10 -11.64 -27.00
C LEU A 1022 56.53 -12.58 -28.14
N SER A 1023 55.20 -12.77 -28.27
CA SER A 1023 54.48 -13.18 -29.54
C SER A 1023 54.95 -14.51 -30.26
N PRO A 1024 54.78 -14.79 -31.58
CA PRO A 1024 53.85 -14.33 -32.66
C PRO A 1024 53.21 -15.45 -33.56
N ASN A 1025 52.34 -15.09 -34.53
CA ASN A 1025 52.40 -15.56 -35.95
C ASN A 1025 51.43 -14.83 -36.94
N GLN A 1026 51.67 -14.95 -38.25
CA GLN A 1026 51.08 -14.20 -39.40
C GLN A 1026 51.26 -15.02 -40.73
N PRO A 1027 51.00 -14.57 -42.00
CA PRO A 1027 50.18 -13.49 -42.61
C PRO A 1027 49.40 -13.93 -43.93
N THR A 1028 49.05 -12.99 -44.83
CA THR A 1028 48.68 -13.11 -46.30
C THR A 1028 47.21 -13.44 -46.70
N ASN A 1029 46.61 -13.02 -47.85
CA ASN A 1029 47.02 -12.10 -48.96
C ASN A 1029 45.88 -11.45 -49.81
N LEU A 1030 46.21 -10.32 -50.48
CA LEU A 1030 45.78 -9.71 -51.79
C LEU A 1030 44.36 -9.83 -52.45
N GLN A 1031 43.73 -8.65 -52.64
CA GLN A 1031 43.18 -7.99 -53.88
C GLN A 1031 42.33 -8.66 -55.02
N THR A 1032 41.42 -7.82 -55.55
CA THR A 1032 40.90 -7.61 -56.95
C THR A 1032 39.89 -8.54 -57.68
N LEU A 1033 38.68 -7.98 -57.88
CA LEU A 1033 37.87 -7.85 -59.12
C LEU A 1033 38.21 -8.66 -60.40
N LEU A 1034 37.27 -9.51 -60.88
CA LEU A 1034 36.54 -9.43 -62.18
C LEU A 1034 35.82 -10.77 -62.52
N GLY A 1035 34.79 -10.75 -63.38
CA GLY A 1035 34.33 -11.93 -64.15
C GLY A 1035 32.87 -12.42 -63.97
N ARG A 1036 31.99 -12.02 -64.90
CA ARG A 1036 30.74 -12.73 -65.32
C ARG A 1036 31.09 -13.69 -66.49
N PRO A 1037 30.19 -14.55 -67.07
CA PRO A 1037 28.72 -14.49 -67.07
C PRO A 1037 27.99 -15.85 -66.90
N GLY A 1038 26.66 -15.83 -67.10
CA GLY A 1038 25.77 -16.98 -67.25
C GLY A 1038 24.32 -16.47 -67.40
N ASP A 1039 23.70 -16.72 -68.56
CA ASP A 1039 22.46 -16.05 -68.98
C ASP A 1039 21.19 -16.89 -68.77
N THR A 1040 20.03 -16.22 -68.60
CA THR A 1040 18.85 -16.37 -69.50
C THR A 1040 17.71 -15.42 -69.12
N GLU A 1041 16.90 -15.03 -70.11
CA GLU A 1041 15.77 -14.10 -69.98
C GLU A 1041 14.40 -14.84 -70.00
N GLY A 1042 13.31 -14.16 -69.64
CA GLY A 1042 11.95 -14.73 -69.76
C GLY A 1042 10.82 -13.85 -69.18
N SER A 1043 10.31 -12.90 -69.97
CA SER A 1043 9.23 -11.98 -69.61
C SER A 1043 7.84 -12.62 -69.39
N SER A 1044 7.01 -12.09 -68.48
CA SER A 1044 5.83 -11.26 -68.85
C SER A 1044 4.77 -11.11 -67.72
N ASN A 1045 4.13 -9.93 -67.68
CA ASN A 1045 2.71 -9.58 -67.40
C ASN A 1045 1.94 -10.23 -66.20
N SER A 1046 0.86 -9.65 -65.65
CA SER A 1046 -0.05 -8.61 -66.17
C SER A 1046 -0.68 -7.73 -65.08
N GLU A 1047 -1.13 -6.54 -65.47
CA GLU A 1047 -2.19 -5.78 -64.77
C GLU A 1047 -3.57 -6.47 -64.97
N GLY A 1048 -4.60 -6.06 -64.21
CA GLY A 1048 -5.98 -6.56 -64.41
C GLY A 1048 -7.02 -5.74 -63.63
N SER A 1049 -8.05 -5.23 -64.31
CA SER A 1049 -9.07 -4.35 -63.73
C SER A 1049 -10.47 -4.55 -64.36
N HIS A 1050 -11.50 -3.97 -63.71
CA HIS A 1050 -12.87 -3.73 -64.19
C HIS A 1050 -13.88 -4.91 -64.28
N ALA A 1051 -15.16 -4.49 -64.43
CA ALA A 1051 -16.43 -5.23 -64.61
C ALA A 1051 -16.92 -6.06 -63.39
N THR A 1052 -18.07 -5.83 -62.73
CA THR A 1052 -19.49 -5.45 -63.04
C THR A 1052 -20.41 -6.62 -63.44
N GLY A 1053 -21.53 -6.77 -62.70
CA GLY A 1053 -22.62 -7.71 -62.96
C GLY A 1053 -22.60 -8.96 -62.05
N ASP A 1054 -23.73 -9.58 -61.69
CA ASP A 1054 -25.12 -9.11 -61.77
C ASP A 1054 -26.05 -9.88 -60.79
N SER A 1055 -27.29 -9.38 -60.62
CA SER A 1055 -28.55 -10.02 -60.21
C SER A 1055 -28.54 -11.34 -59.40
N GLY A 1056 -29.21 -11.31 -58.23
CA GLY A 1056 -29.57 -12.51 -57.45
C GLY A 1056 -30.81 -12.31 -56.57
N ARG A 1057 -32.01 -12.21 -57.18
CA ARG A 1057 -33.31 -12.18 -56.47
C ARG A 1057 -33.83 -13.59 -56.19
N TYR A 1058 -34.50 -13.80 -55.04
CA TYR A 1058 -35.70 -14.63 -54.78
C TYR A 1058 -35.87 -14.64 -53.23
N SER A 1059 -36.68 -13.81 -52.56
CA SER A 1059 -38.13 -13.49 -52.63
C SER A 1059 -39.06 -14.50 -51.91
N HIS A 1060 -39.54 -14.11 -50.73
CA HIS A 1060 -40.95 -14.12 -50.25
C HIS A 1060 -40.93 -13.51 -48.82
N ASP A 1061 -41.83 -12.62 -48.38
CA ASP A 1061 -43.31 -12.64 -48.36
C ASP A 1061 -43.85 -13.66 -47.33
N GLU A 1062 -44.85 -13.38 -46.47
CA GLU A 1062 -45.60 -12.15 -46.19
C GLU A 1062 -46.38 -12.32 -44.86
N THR A 1063 -47.02 -11.26 -44.33
CA THR A 1063 -48.24 -11.32 -43.45
C THR A 1063 -48.17 -12.05 -42.09
N GLU A 1064 -49.16 -11.96 -41.19
CA GLU A 1064 -49.75 -10.75 -40.57
C GLU A 1064 -50.48 -11.13 -39.25
N LEU A 1065 -50.93 -10.12 -38.49
CA LEU A 1065 -52.14 -10.09 -37.65
C LEU A 1065 -52.42 -11.15 -36.53
N THR A 1066 -52.60 -10.59 -35.32
CA THR A 1066 -53.77 -10.76 -34.42
C THR A 1066 -53.88 -11.84 -33.30
N ASN A 1067 -53.91 -11.31 -32.06
CA ASN A 1067 -55.06 -11.36 -31.12
C ASN A 1067 -55.24 -12.42 -30.01
N LEU A 1068 -55.88 -11.92 -28.93
CA LEU A 1068 -56.75 -12.56 -27.92
C LEU A 1068 -56.12 -13.74 -27.11
N SER A 1069 -55.69 -13.58 -25.85
CA SER A 1069 -56.39 -13.16 -24.61
C SER A 1069 -57.18 -14.28 -23.88
N SER A 1070 -56.71 -14.66 -22.69
CA SER A 1070 -57.55 -15.20 -21.60
C SER A 1070 -56.82 -15.09 -20.26
N GLY A 1071 -57.46 -14.50 -19.25
CA GLY A 1071 -57.10 -14.71 -17.84
C GLY A 1071 -57.83 -15.95 -17.28
N PRO A 1072 -58.28 -15.97 -16.01
CA PRO A 1072 -58.10 -14.95 -14.97
C PRO A 1072 -57.90 -15.44 -13.52
N SER A 1073 -57.39 -14.57 -12.63
CA SER A 1073 -57.72 -14.50 -11.19
C SER A 1073 -57.35 -15.72 -10.28
N LYS A 1074 -57.19 -15.63 -8.95
CA LYS A 1074 -57.82 -14.79 -7.91
C LYS A 1074 -56.82 -14.43 -6.79
N LEU A 1075 -56.83 -13.18 -6.30
CA LEU A 1075 -57.30 -12.75 -4.95
C LEU A 1075 -56.45 -13.28 -3.74
N ARG A 1076 -56.15 -12.50 -2.69
CA ARG A 1076 -56.68 -11.16 -2.30
C ARG A 1076 -55.78 -10.42 -1.30
N ASN A 1077 -55.85 -9.08 -1.34
CA ASN A 1077 -55.79 -8.10 -0.23
C ASN A 1077 -54.51 -8.04 0.66
N ARG A 1078 -53.77 -6.91 0.68
CA ARG A 1078 -54.00 -5.60 1.38
C ARG A 1078 -53.45 -5.62 2.83
N HIS A 1079 -52.95 -4.52 3.41
CA HIS A 1079 -53.18 -3.08 3.14
C HIS A 1079 -51.90 -2.21 3.34
N THR A 1080 -51.71 -1.22 2.45
CA THR A 1080 -51.19 0.17 2.68
C THR A 1080 -50.45 0.51 3.99
N HIS A 1081 -49.32 1.23 4.00
CA HIS A 1081 -49.22 2.64 3.53
C HIS A 1081 -47.77 3.12 3.27
N THR A 1082 -47.63 4.05 2.32
CA THR A 1082 -46.57 5.10 2.24
C THR A 1082 -47.15 6.44 2.77
N PRO A 1083 -46.37 7.53 2.98
CA PRO A 1083 -44.95 7.75 2.61
C PRO A 1083 -44.01 8.34 3.69
N LEU A 1084 -42.71 8.13 3.53
CA LEU A 1084 -41.74 9.18 3.20
C LEU A 1084 -40.48 8.55 2.56
#